data_AF-A0A2W4MEJ0-F1
#
_entry.id   AF-A0A2W4MEJ0-F1
#
_cell.length_a   1.000
_cell.length_b   1.000
_cell.length_c   1.000
_cell.angle_alpha   90.00
_cell.angle_beta   90.00
_cell.angle_gamma   90.00
#
_symmetry.space_group_name_H-M   'P 1'
#
loop_
_entity.id
_entity.type
_entity.pdbx_description
1 polymer ?
#
loop_
_entity_poly.entity_id
_entity_poly.type
_entity_poly.pdbx_seq_one_letter_code
_entity_poly.pdbx_strand_id
1 'polypeptide(L)'
;MDAAGSVFMDGALAISGREIVAVGPTAELTARYQARETLDCSGCAVLPGLINAHAHVPMSLLRGLVADQQLDVWLFGYMFPVESRFVDPEFVYTGTQLSCAEMIRGGVTTFVDMYYFEEEVARAAFDAGMRAICGQTVMRLPTPDAASFDDGLERARRFIEQWHGNDRIVPTIAPHAPYTCTDAIYREAAALCRRYGVPLVTHLSETEREVDESIAEREVTPIRYAKRVGAFDGKCIAAHCVHATEDDIRLLREGAVGVVPCPTSNLKLASGIAPIRRFIEAGLRTGLGTDGPASNDDQDMFEEIHLAALLPKGVSGDPTAVPAREALALATSSGARAVHLDHLIGSLTPGRRADVIVVELGRLHSAPRYTYGHDAIYTHLAYSARAHDVRDTLVDGRFLMRNRMLLTVDERGVLQRSQEIADRINAFLAHREQNLLDKILAIGGVHQAEIFEVQVKAHIDADRLEQIAERVTRDPIVVTKASERTQYDTYFLWSDASKGRIRIREDHRVDPGARAEPKYTITLVAPAERSDSSSAVLLGRARYTAPADRTLRFYREYFQPDSVVEIEKRRRRWRILYKDADFAVNLDTLVGHERPGPYLEIKSRTWSRKDAEHKAALLGELLQLFGVSEQALVEHEYLEL
;
A
#
# COMPACT_ATOMS: atom_id res chain seq x y z
N MET A 1 16.76 9.44 26.82
CA MET A 1 17.54 10.36 27.69
C MET A 1 16.77 10.61 28.97
N ASP A 2 17.38 11.09 30.05
CA ASP A 2 16.62 11.57 31.21
C ASP A 2 15.93 12.92 30.90
N ALA A 3 15.14 13.44 31.85
CA ALA A 3 14.38 14.67 31.62
C ALA A 3 15.27 15.92 31.45
N ALA A 4 16.48 15.92 32.03
CA ALA A 4 17.43 17.02 31.90
C ALA A 4 18.25 16.96 30.60
N GLY A 5 18.30 15.80 29.94
CA GLY A 5 19.21 15.56 28.82
C GLY A 5 20.66 15.58 29.27
N SER A 6 20.95 14.96 30.42
CA SER A 6 22.30 14.95 30.99
C SER A 6 23.31 14.20 30.11
N VAL A 7 24.51 14.77 30.00
CA VAL A 7 25.65 14.21 29.26
C VAL A 7 26.83 14.04 30.20
N PHE A 8 27.37 12.83 30.28
CA PHE A 8 28.61 12.52 30.99
C PHE A 8 29.73 12.25 29.97
N MET A 9 30.67 13.19 29.82
CA MET A 9 31.76 13.07 28.83
C MET A 9 32.71 11.90 29.13
N ASP A 10 33.01 11.69 30.41
CA ASP A 10 33.66 10.49 30.95
C ASP A 10 32.63 9.77 31.84
N GLY A 11 31.67 9.14 31.18
CA GLY A 11 30.53 8.48 31.81
C GLY A 11 30.62 6.96 31.79
N ALA A 12 30.06 6.34 32.83
CA ALA A 12 29.84 4.91 32.90
C ALA A 12 28.35 4.59 33.12
N LEU A 13 27.98 3.36 32.75
CA LEU A 13 26.66 2.77 32.98
C LEU A 13 26.86 1.43 33.67
N ALA A 14 26.24 1.25 34.84
CA ALA A 14 26.24 -0.02 35.55
C ALA A 14 24.92 -0.75 35.29
N ILE A 15 25.02 -2.01 34.84
CA ILE A 15 23.87 -2.89 34.55
C ILE A 15 23.98 -4.12 35.46
N SER A 16 22.86 -4.50 36.08
CA SER A 16 22.75 -5.74 36.86
C SER A 16 21.56 -6.55 36.35
N GLY A 17 21.85 -7.75 35.83
CA GLY A 17 20.84 -8.55 35.14
C GLY A 17 20.23 -7.77 33.97
N ARG A 18 18.92 -7.50 34.06
CA ARG A 18 18.14 -6.80 33.03
C ARG A 18 17.96 -5.30 33.27
N GLU A 19 18.53 -4.75 34.34
CA GLU A 19 18.23 -3.40 34.80
C GLU A 19 19.48 -2.53 34.85
N ILE A 20 19.28 -1.25 34.56
CA ILE A 20 20.25 -0.19 34.82
C ILE A 20 20.22 0.09 36.32
N VAL A 21 21.37 0.03 36.99
CA VAL A 21 21.48 0.29 38.43
C VAL A 21 22.15 1.63 38.74
N ALA A 22 22.98 2.15 37.84
CA ALA A 22 23.58 3.48 37.96
C ALA A 22 24.03 4.04 36.61
N VAL A 23 24.01 5.36 36.49
CA VAL A 23 24.62 6.14 35.41
C VAL A 23 25.32 7.34 36.04
N GLY A 24 26.50 7.72 35.55
CA GLY A 24 27.22 8.88 36.08
C GLY A 24 28.69 8.90 35.66
N PRO A 25 29.52 9.73 36.30
CA PRO A 25 30.96 9.79 36.02
C PRO A 25 31.64 8.45 36.26
N THR A 26 32.56 8.07 35.37
CA THR A 26 33.27 6.78 35.43
C THR A 26 33.95 6.54 36.77
N ALA A 27 34.65 7.56 37.29
CA ALA A 27 35.34 7.47 38.58
C ALA A 27 34.41 7.17 39.76
N GLU A 28 33.19 7.72 39.75
CA GLU A 28 32.21 7.48 40.83
C GLU A 28 31.63 6.06 40.77
N LEU A 29 31.29 5.60 39.57
CA LEU A 29 30.69 4.27 39.39
C LEU A 29 31.71 3.16 39.66
N THR A 30 32.95 3.31 39.19
CA THR A 30 34.01 2.31 39.42
C THR A 30 34.46 2.23 40.88
N ALA A 31 34.29 3.31 41.66
CA ALA A 31 34.52 3.29 43.11
C ALA A 31 33.37 2.61 43.89
N ARG A 32 32.13 2.66 43.37
CA ARG A 32 30.92 2.12 44.05
C ARG A 32 30.54 0.71 43.64
N TYR A 33 30.84 0.31 42.40
CA TYR A 33 30.39 -0.95 41.83
C TYR A 33 31.57 -1.79 41.33
N GLN A 34 31.50 -3.10 41.57
CA GLN A 34 32.43 -4.08 41.01
C GLN A 34 31.72 -4.89 39.92
N ALA A 35 32.17 -4.74 38.67
CA ALA A 35 31.56 -5.42 37.54
C ALA A 35 32.19 -6.82 37.30
N ARG A 36 31.36 -7.78 36.86
CA ARG A 36 31.86 -9.08 36.37
C ARG A 36 32.54 -8.95 35.00
N GLU A 37 32.02 -8.05 34.18
CA GLU A 37 32.53 -7.73 32.85
C GLU A 37 32.54 -6.21 32.70
N THR A 38 33.63 -5.66 32.18
CA THR A 38 33.77 -4.24 31.86
C THR A 38 33.93 -4.10 30.35
N LEU A 39 33.04 -3.33 29.72
CA LEU A 39 33.13 -2.99 28.30
C LEU A 39 33.70 -1.58 28.14
N ASP A 40 34.89 -1.46 27.55
CA ASP A 40 35.44 -0.16 27.19
C ASP A 40 34.69 0.44 25.99
N CYS A 41 34.10 1.61 26.22
CA CYS A 41 33.36 2.39 25.24
C CYS A 41 34.07 3.71 24.92
N SER A 42 35.39 3.79 25.17
CA SER A 42 36.21 4.94 24.81
C SER A 42 35.99 5.33 23.34
N GLY A 43 35.76 6.62 23.12
CA GLY A 43 35.46 7.15 21.78
C GLY A 43 34.06 6.84 21.24
N CYS A 44 33.17 6.28 22.07
CA CYS A 44 31.78 6.01 21.72
C CYS A 44 30.80 6.87 22.55
N ALA A 45 29.56 6.97 22.10
CA ALA A 45 28.43 7.43 22.90
C ALA A 45 27.60 6.22 23.35
N VAL A 46 27.21 6.18 24.62
CA VAL A 46 26.26 5.18 25.15
C VAL A 46 24.89 5.84 25.28
N LEU A 47 23.89 5.27 24.62
CA LEU A 47 22.54 5.83 24.51
C LEU A 47 21.49 4.78 24.92
N PRO A 48 20.27 5.19 25.30
CA PRO A 48 19.14 4.27 25.26
C PRO A 48 19.00 3.72 23.84
N GLY A 49 18.58 2.46 23.71
CA GLY A 49 18.27 1.90 22.40
C GLY A 49 17.17 2.67 21.68
N LEU A 50 17.26 2.68 20.34
CA LEU A 50 16.30 3.39 19.50
C LEU A 50 14.96 2.62 19.47
N ILE A 51 13.89 3.39 19.38
CA ILE A 51 12.51 2.87 19.34
C ILE A 51 11.92 3.23 17.99
N ASN A 52 11.71 2.21 17.15
CA ASN A 52 10.97 2.33 15.91
C ASN A 52 9.46 2.20 16.21
N ALA A 53 8.78 3.32 16.40
CA ALA A 53 7.42 3.33 16.95
C ALA A 53 6.32 2.98 15.93
N HIS A 54 6.68 2.66 14.67
CA HIS A 54 5.75 2.16 13.66
C HIS A 54 6.51 1.52 12.48
N ALA A 55 6.18 0.27 12.15
CA ALA A 55 6.73 -0.49 11.03
C ALA A 55 5.75 -1.56 10.51
N HIS A 56 6.10 -2.12 9.35
CA HIS A 56 5.56 -3.37 8.80
C HIS A 56 6.74 -4.32 8.53
N VAL A 57 7.24 -4.97 9.57
CA VAL A 57 8.55 -5.65 9.54
C VAL A 57 8.64 -6.80 8.53
N PRO A 58 7.59 -7.59 8.23
CA PRO A 58 7.70 -8.62 7.20
C PRO A 58 7.88 -8.09 5.78
N MET A 59 7.51 -6.83 5.52
CA MET A 59 7.65 -6.20 4.21
C MET A 59 9.12 -5.97 3.82
N SER A 60 10.08 -6.30 4.68
CA SER A 60 11.50 -6.39 4.29
C SER A 60 11.74 -7.31 3.10
N LEU A 61 10.89 -8.33 2.89
CA LEU A 61 10.94 -9.22 1.72
C LEU A 61 10.37 -8.58 0.44
N LEU A 62 9.70 -7.43 0.55
CA LEU A 62 9.16 -6.65 -0.56
C LEU A 62 10.04 -5.42 -0.87
N ARG A 63 11.18 -5.29 -0.18
CA ARG A 63 12.11 -4.18 -0.35
C ARG A 63 12.56 -4.05 -1.80
N GLY A 64 12.45 -2.84 -2.35
CA GLY A 64 12.90 -2.54 -3.71
C GLY A 64 12.14 -3.28 -4.81
N LEU A 65 10.98 -3.88 -4.52
CA LEU A 65 10.20 -4.63 -5.50
C LEU A 65 9.70 -3.73 -6.63
N VAL A 66 9.02 -2.63 -6.27
CA VAL A 66 8.56 -1.59 -7.19
C VAL A 66 8.54 -0.24 -6.45
N ALA A 67 9.09 0.79 -7.09
CA ALA A 67 9.09 2.17 -6.61
C ALA A 67 8.48 3.12 -7.67
N ASP A 68 8.27 4.38 -7.28
CA ASP A 68 7.86 5.50 -8.16
C ASP A 68 6.55 5.25 -8.93
N GLN A 69 5.59 4.59 -8.28
CA GLN A 69 4.23 4.40 -8.77
C GLN A 69 3.25 5.22 -7.91
N GLN A 70 2.10 5.59 -8.48
CA GLN A 70 1.01 6.13 -7.68
C GLN A 70 0.55 5.08 -6.66
N LEU A 71 0.17 5.50 -5.44
CA LEU A 71 -0.15 4.60 -4.33
C LEU A 71 -1.18 3.53 -4.72
N ASP A 72 -2.20 3.88 -5.50
CA ASP A 72 -3.19 2.91 -5.98
C ASP A 72 -2.60 1.87 -6.95
N VAL A 73 -1.75 2.29 -7.88
CA VAL A 73 -1.04 1.36 -8.79
C VAL A 73 -0.06 0.48 -8.01
N TRP A 74 0.66 1.03 -7.04
CA TRP A 74 1.58 0.30 -6.19
C TRP A 74 0.85 -0.77 -5.35
N LEU A 75 -0.23 -0.39 -4.65
CA LEU A 75 -1.04 -1.29 -3.82
C LEU A 75 -1.76 -2.36 -4.64
N PHE A 76 -2.62 -1.96 -5.58
CA PHE A 76 -3.47 -2.91 -6.31
C PHE A 76 -2.70 -3.65 -7.41
N GLY A 77 -1.66 -3.02 -7.96
CA GLY A 77 -0.91 -3.59 -9.06
C GLY A 77 0.14 -4.60 -8.61
N TYR A 78 0.85 -4.30 -7.52
CA TYR A 78 2.02 -5.07 -7.10
C TYR A 78 1.86 -5.64 -5.68
N MET A 79 1.57 -4.81 -4.68
CA MET A 79 1.59 -5.25 -3.27
C MET A 79 0.50 -6.25 -2.95
N PHE A 80 -0.79 -5.92 -3.05
CA PHE A 80 -1.87 -6.86 -2.69
C PHE A 80 -1.83 -8.19 -3.45
N PRO A 81 -1.50 -8.24 -4.76
CA PRO A 81 -1.33 -9.51 -5.45
C PRO A 81 -0.16 -10.35 -4.94
N VAL A 82 0.94 -9.73 -4.55
CA VAL A 82 2.07 -10.45 -3.92
C VAL A 82 1.69 -10.88 -2.52
N GLU A 83 1.11 -10.00 -1.71
CA GLU A 83 0.70 -10.32 -0.34
C GLU A 83 -0.30 -11.46 -0.30
N SER A 84 -1.38 -11.39 -1.10
CA SER A 84 -2.40 -12.45 -1.17
C SER A 84 -1.86 -13.81 -1.62
N ARG A 85 -0.72 -13.85 -2.32
CA ARG A 85 -0.12 -15.08 -2.84
C ARG A 85 1.00 -15.63 -1.97
N PHE A 86 1.78 -14.76 -1.34
CA PHE A 86 3.05 -15.11 -0.70
C PHE A 86 3.08 -14.84 0.80
N VAL A 87 2.19 -14.00 1.34
CA VAL A 87 2.16 -13.77 2.79
C VAL A 87 1.53 -14.99 3.46
N ASP A 88 2.40 -15.80 4.02
CA ASP A 88 2.13 -16.97 4.84
C ASP A 88 3.03 -16.95 6.09
N PRO A 89 2.90 -17.90 7.03
CA PRO A 89 3.74 -17.92 8.23
C PRO A 89 5.25 -17.95 7.96
N GLU A 90 5.71 -18.57 6.88
CA GLU A 90 7.14 -18.63 6.53
C GLU A 90 7.64 -17.27 6.04
N PHE A 91 6.87 -16.59 5.20
CA PHE A 91 7.13 -15.23 4.75
C PHE A 91 7.23 -14.28 5.95
N VAL A 92 6.23 -14.32 6.85
CA VAL A 92 6.17 -13.42 7.99
C VAL A 92 7.33 -13.64 8.95
N TYR A 93 7.63 -14.89 9.29
CA TYR A 93 8.75 -15.20 10.17
C TYR A 93 10.10 -14.80 9.54
N THR A 94 10.33 -15.15 8.27
CA THR A 94 11.60 -14.85 7.58
C THR A 94 11.81 -13.36 7.38
N GLY A 95 10.78 -12.63 6.96
CA GLY A 95 10.83 -11.17 6.81
C GLY A 95 11.08 -10.49 8.15
N THR A 96 10.38 -10.91 9.20
CA THR A 96 10.63 -10.38 10.55
C THR A 96 12.06 -10.63 11.02
N GLN A 97 12.64 -11.81 10.77
CA GLN A 97 14.04 -12.07 11.11
C GLN A 97 15.01 -11.17 10.35
N LEU A 98 14.74 -10.89 9.07
CA LEU A 98 15.53 -9.97 8.25
C LEU A 98 15.48 -8.54 8.82
N SER A 99 14.28 -8.05 9.11
CA SER A 99 14.07 -6.76 9.76
C SER A 99 14.70 -6.68 11.15
N CYS A 100 14.59 -7.72 11.98
CA CYS A 100 15.24 -7.76 13.29
C CYS A 100 16.77 -7.67 13.16
N ALA A 101 17.36 -8.38 12.20
CA ALA A 101 18.81 -8.28 11.95
C ALA A 101 19.24 -6.86 11.59
N GLU A 102 18.53 -6.22 10.65
CA GLU A 102 18.78 -4.83 10.24
C GLU A 102 18.61 -3.84 11.40
N MET A 103 17.48 -3.91 12.10
CA MET A 103 17.16 -3.07 13.25
C MET A 103 18.19 -3.20 14.37
N ILE A 104 18.60 -4.43 14.72
CA ILE A 104 19.66 -4.64 15.72
C ILE A 104 20.98 -4.00 15.26
N ARG A 105 21.34 -4.12 13.98
CA ARG A 105 22.54 -3.46 13.44
C ARG A 105 22.44 -1.94 13.49
N GLY A 106 21.24 -1.39 13.29
CA GLY A 106 20.95 0.04 13.37
C GLY A 106 20.70 0.58 14.78
N GLY A 107 20.80 -0.26 15.81
CA GLY A 107 20.62 0.15 17.21
C GLY A 107 19.17 0.31 17.67
N VAL A 108 18.22 -0.24 16.92
CA VAL A 108 16.84 -0.36 17.37
C VAL A 108 16.73 -1.52 18.36
N THR A 109 16.15 -1.25 19.52
CA THR A 109 15.91 -2.25 20.58
C THR A 109 14.44 -2.58 20.75
N THR A 110 13.56 -1.66 20.32
CA THR A 110 12.11 -1.81 20.39
C THR A 110 11.47 -1.39 19.08
N PHE A 111 10.52 -2.17 18.57
CA PHE A 111 9.67 -1.75 17.46
C PHE A 111 8.17 -1.93 17.74
N VAL A 112 7.34 -1.23 16.98
CA VAL A 112 5.88 -1.44 16.93
C VAL A 112 5.55 -1.92 15.53
N ASP A 113 5.04 -3.13 15.43
CA ASP A 113 4.58 -3.71 14.18
C ASP A 113 3.06 -3.64 14.08
N MET A 114 2.59 -3.58 12.85
CA MET A 114 1.23 -3.98 12.51
C MET A 114 1.23 -4.72 11.18
N TYR A 115 1.03 -6.03 11.24
CA TYR A 115 0.97 -6.85 10.03
C TYR A 115 -0.01 -8.03 10.19
N TYR A 116 0.13 -9.04 9.34
CA TYR A 116 -0.60 -10.30 9.38
C TYR A 116 0.25 -11.39 10.04
N PHE A 117 -0.38 -12.46 10.53
CA PHE A 117 0.28 -13.57 11.23
C PHE A 117 1.19 -13.07 12.39
N GLU A 118 0.68 -12.17 13.22
CA GLU A 118 1.48 -11.49 14.26
C GLU A 118 2.01 -12.43 15.36
N GLU A 119 1.51 -13.67 15.45
CA GLU A 119 2.17 -14.69 16.26
C GLU A 119 3.56 -15.07 15.74
N GLU A 120 3.80 -14.99 14.43
CA GLU A 120 5.09 -15.27 13.80
C GLU A 120 6.04 -14.08 13.92
N VAL A 121 5.50 -12.85 13.84
CA VAL A 121 6.25 -11.62 14.15
C VAL A 121 6.73 -11.67 15.61
N ALA A 122 5.81 -11.93 16.54
CA ALA A 122 6.12 -12.06 17.96
C ALA A 122 7.18 -13.15 18.23
N ARG A 123 7.05 -14.31 17.57
CA ARG A 123 8.03 -15.41 17.68
C ARG A 123 9.41 -14.99 17.18
N ALA A 124 9.50 -14.44 15.97
CA ALA A 124 10.77 -14.00 15.39
C ALA A 124 11.43 -12.89 16.23
N ALA A 125 10.66 -11.91 16.71
CA ALA A 125 11.15 -10.85 17.59
C ALA A 125 11.68 -11.41 18.93
N PHE A 126 10.95 -12.35 19.51
CA PHE A 126 11.34 -13.02 20.76
C PHE A 126 12.64 -13.81 20.59
N ASP A 127 12.76 -14.57 19.49
CA ASP A 127 13.95 -15.36 19.15
C ASP A 127 15.17 -14.47 18.86
N ALA A 128 14.97 -13.35 18.16
CA ALA A 128 16.00 -12.33 17.95
C ALA A 128 16.40 -11.61 19.25
N GLY A 129 15.58 -11.71 20.30
CA GLY A 129 15.81 -11.09 21.61
C GLY A 129 15.36 -9.63 21.72
N MET A 130 14.61 -9.13 20.74
CA MET A 130 14.11 -7.76 20.69
C MET A 130 12.87 -7.56 21.57
N ARG A 131 12.54 -6.30 21.84
CA ARG A 131 11.26 -5.88 22.40
C ARG A 131 10.32 -5.46 21.26
N ALA A 132 9.05 -5.85 21.33
CA ALA A 132 8.11 -5.51 20.27
C ALA A 132 6.70 -5.26 20.82
N ILE A 133 5.98 -4.35 20.20
CA ILE A 133 4.52 -4.29 20.26
C ILE A 133 4.02 -4.84 18.92
N CYS A 134 3.31 -5.95 18.96
CA CYS A 134 2.90 -6.70 17.77
C CYS A 134 1.39 -6.54 17.60
N GLY A 135 0.94 -5.95 16.49
CA GLY A 135 -0.44 -5.52 16.28
C GLY A 135 -1.15 -6.32 15.20
N GLN A 136 -1.96 -7.31 15.58
CA GLN A 136 -2.74 -8.11 14.62
C GLN A 136 -3.64 -7.21 13.78
N THR A 137 -3.34 -7.11 12.49
CA THR A 137 -4.08 -6.25 11.57
C THR A 137 -5.48 -6.81 11.33
N VAL A 138 -6.47 -5.92 11.38
CA VAL A 138 -7.87 -6.22 11.05
C VAL A 138 -8.45 -5.14 10.14
N MET A 139 -9.19 -5.54 9.11
CA MET A 139 -9.88 -4.64 8.18
C MET A 139 -11.15 -5.29 7.62
N ARG A 140 -11.98 -4.52 6.90
CA ARG A 140 -13.25 -5.02 6.34
C ARG A 140 -13.09 -6.06 5.23
N LEU A 141 -11.96 -6.01 4.51
CA LEU A 141 -11.64 -6.91 3.40
C LEU A 141 -10.93 -8.17 3.93
N PRO A 142 -11.02 -9.31 3.22
CA PRO A 142 -10.22 -10.49 3.56
C PRO A 142 -8.73 -10.16 3.59
N THR A 143 -8.02 -10.68 4.59
CA THR A 143 -6.57 -10.56 4.77
C THR A 143 -5.90 -11.91 4.51
N PRO A 144 -4.56 -11.96 4.34
CA PRO A 144 -3.84 -13.23 4.15
C PRO A 144 -4.10 -14.28 5.23
N ASP A 145 -4.42 -13.86 6.45
CA ASP A 145 -4.57 -14.71 7.64
C ASP A 145 -6.01 -14.81 8.20
N ALA A 146 -6.97 -14.10 7.59
CA ALA A 146 -8.37 -14.12 7.97
C ALA A 146 -9.31 -13.91 6.77
N ALA A 147 -10.30 -14.80 6.62
CA ALA A 147 -11.27 -14.73 5.51
C ALA A 147 -12.33 -13.62 5.70
N SER A 148 -12.53 -13.16 6.94
CA SER A 148 -13.50 -12.14 7.32
C SER A 148 -12.94 -11.28 8.47
N PHE A 149 -13.54 -10.10 8.69
CA PHE A 149 -13.12 -9.26 9.83
C PHE A 149 -13.46 -9.90 11.19
N ASP A 150 -14.52 -10.72 11.27
CA ASP A 150 -14.88 -11.47 12.48
C ASP A 150 -13.78 -12.49 12.83
N ASP A 151 -13.30 -13.23 11.83
CA ASP A 151 -12.16 -14.14 12.00
C ASP A 151 -10.89 -13.38 12.41
N GLY A 152 -10.67 -12.18 11.86
CA GLY A 152 -9.56 -11.30 12.20
C GLY A 152 -9.60 -10.83 13.66
N LEU A 153 -10.78 -10.39 14.14
CA LEU A 153 -11.00 -9.98 15.54
C LEU A 153 -10.77 -11.16 16.51
N GLU A 154 -11.30 -12.33 16.18
CA GLU A 154 -11.12 -13.55 16.98
C GLU A 154 -9.66 -14.01 16.98
N ARG A 155 -8.96 -13.94 15.84
CA ARG A 155 -7.52 -14.20 15.73
C ARG A 155 -6.72 -13.25 16.61
N ALA A 156 -7.00 -11.95 16.55
CA ALA A 156 -6.36 -10.95 17.40
C ALA A 156 -6.59 -11.23 18.90
N ARG A 157 -7.82 -11.60 19.29
CA ARG A 157 -8.13 -12.00 20.67
C ARG A 157 -7.27 -13.18 21.12
N ARG A 158 -7.18 -14.25 20.31
CA ARG A 158 -6.35 -15.43 20.63
C ARG A 158 -4.87 -15.09 20.73
N PHE A 159 -4.37 -14.28 19.80
CA PHE A 159 -2.99 -13.82 19.81
C PHE A 159 -2.65 -13.02 21.08
N ILE A 160 -3.53 -12.08 21.46
CA ILE A 160 -3.41 -11.34 22.72
C ILE A 160 -3.38 -12.31 23.90
N GLU A 161 -4.33 -13.24 24.00
CA GLU A 161 -4.38 -14.21 25.10
C GLU A 161 -3.14 -15.11 25.19
N GLN A 162 -2.57 -15.48 24.05
CA GLN A 162 -1.39 -16.34 23.99
C GLN A 162 -0.12 -15.65 24.50
N TRP A 163 0.06 -14.37 24.16
CA TRP A 163 1.31 -13.64 24.43
C TRP A 163 1.21 -12.64 25.58
N HIS A 164 0.01 -12.43 26.15
CA HIS A 164 -0.19 -11.48 27.25
C HIS A 164 0.69 -11.84 28.45
N GLY A 165 1.30 -10.82 29.06
CA GLY A 165 2.20 -11.00 30.20
C GLY A 165 3.64 -11.38 29.83
N ASN A 166 3.99 -11.49 28.54
CA ASN A 166 5.38 -11.64 28.13
C ASN A 166 6.21 -10.39 28.50
N ASP A 167 7.48 -10.59 28.88
CA ASP A 167 8.40 -9.55 29.34
C ASP A 167 8.85 -8.56 28.25
N ARG A 168 8.85 -8.99 26.98
CA ARG A 168 9.37 -8.22 25.83
C ARG A 168 8.35 -8.02 24.71
N ILE A 169 7.39 -8.92 24.57
CA ILE A 169 6.36 -8.86 23.54
C ILE A 169 5.06 -8.33 24.14
N VAL A 170 4.53 -7.23 23.60
CA VAL A 170 3.21 -6.73 23.92
C VAL A 170 2.29 -7.07 22.75
N PRO A 171 1.45 -8.12 22.86
CA PRO A 171 0.50 -8.42 21.80
C PRO A 171 -0.66 -7.42 21.83
N THR A 172 -1.11 -7.01 20.66
CA THR A 172 -2.25 -6.11 20.52
C THR A 172 -2.99 -6.33 19.20
N ILE A 173 -3.98 -5.49 18.94
CA ILE A 173 -4.76 -5.43 17.72
C ILE A 173 -4.55 -4.10 17.02
N ALA A 174 -4.47 -4.15 15.69
CA ALA A 174 -4.24 -3.01 14.83
C ALA A 174 -5.36 -2.86 13.78
N PRO A 175 -6.49 -2.21 14.08
CA PRO A 175 -7.40 -1.82 13.01
C PRO A 175 -6.65 -0.93 12.01
N HIS A 176 -6.59 -1.34 10.74
CA HIS A 176 -5.64 -0.78 9.78
C HIS A 176 -5.74 0.76 9.64
N ALA A 177 -6.89 1.26 9.18
CA ALA A 177 -7.14 2.70 9.01
C ALA A 177 -8.66 2.99 8.89
N PRO A 178 -9.12 4.24 9.15
CA PRO A 178 -10.53 4.64 9.06
C PRO A 178 -11.24 4.31 7.75
N TYR A 179 -10.55 4.39 6.61
CA TYR A 179 -11.11 4.10 5.28
C TYR A 179 -11.21 2.59 4.96
N THR A 180 -10.58 1.73 5.77
CA THR A 180 -10.63 0.26 5.63
C THR A 180 -11.42 -0.44 6.73
N CYS A 181 -11.79 0.28 7.79
CA CYS A 181 -12.41 -0.28 8.99
C CYS A 181 -13.80 0.29 9.25
N THR A 182 -14.70 -0.57 9.73
CA THR A 182 -16.05 -0.18 10.15
C THR A 182 -16.05 0.30 11.60
N ASP A 183 -17.14 0.95 12.00
CA ASP A 183 -17.38 1.31 13.40
C ASP A 183 -17.28 0.09 14.34
N ALA A 184 -17.77 -1.08 13.89
CA ALA A 184 -17.76 -2.31 14.68
C ALA A 184 -16.32 -2.78 14.95
N ILE A 185 -15.47 -2.81 13.91
CA ILE A 185 -14.06 -3.21 14.04
C ILE A 185 -13.35 -2.33 15.07
N TYR A 186 -13.47 -1.00 14.98
CA TYR A 186 -12.83 -0.10 15.95
C TYR A 186 -13.36 -0.25 17.37
N ARG A 187 -14.68 -0.36 17.55
CA ARG A 187 -15.28 -0.50 18.89
C ARG A 187 -14.85 -1.81 19.56
N GLU A 188 -14.81 -2.91 18.82
CA GLU A 188 -14.38 -4.21 19.34
C GLU A 188 -12.87 -4.25 19.61
N ALA A 189 -12.05 -3.72 18.69
CA ALA A 189 -10.62 -3.58 18.91
C ALA A 189 -10.31 -2.75 20.17
N ALA A 190 -10.96 -1.59 20.32
CA ALA A 190 -10.81 -0.74 21.50
C ALA A 190 -11.27 -1.46 22.79
N ALA A 191 -12.35 -2.25 22.73
CA ALA A 191 -12.81 -3.05 23.86
C ALA A 191 -11.79 -4.13 24.25
N LEU A 192 -11.19 -4.83 23.29
CA LEU A 192 -10.11 -5.80 23.53
C LEU A 192 -8.89 -5.13 24.15
N CYS A 193 -8.43 -4.01 23.59
CA CYS A 193 -7.29 -3.24 24.12
C CYS A 193 -7.53 -2.81 25.58
N ARG A 194 -8.72 -2.29 25.89
CA ARG A 194 -9.08 -1.92 27.28
C ARG A 194 -9.12 -3.13 28.21
N ARG A 195 -9.67 -4.26 27.76
CA ARG A 195 -9.77 -5.49 28.56
C ARG A 195 -8.39 -6.01 28.97
N TYR A 196 -7.42 -5.96 28.06
CA TYR A 196 -6.07 -6.51 28.28
C TYR A 196 -5.03 -5.45 28.70
N GLY A 197 -5.37 -4.16 28.67
CA GLY A 197 -4.48 -3.05 29.04
C GLY A 197 -3.37 -2.75 28.01
N VAL A 198 -3.55 -3.20 26.76
CA VAL A 198 -2.60 -3.10 25.64
C VAL A 198 -2.99 -1.93 24.71
N PRO A 199 -2.04 -1.35 23.94
CA PRO A 199 -2.34 -0.18 23.10
C PRO A 199 -2.96 -0.57 21.75
N LEU A 200 -4.00 0.15 21.32
CA LEU A 200 -4.50 0.03 19.95
C LEU A 200 -3.51 0.69 18.97
N VAL A 201 -3.23 0.07 17.82
CA VAL A 201 -2.35 0.62 16.77
C VAL A 201 -3.18 0.90 15.52
N THR A 202 -3.00 2.05 14.85
CA THR A 202 -3.77 2.40 13.63
C THR A 202 -3.06 3.50 12.84
N HIS A 203 -3.24 3.53 11.52
CA HIS A 203 -2.90 4.70 10.70
C HIS A 203 -4.00 5.75 10.84
N LEU A 204 -3.64 7.04 10.91
CA LEU A 204 -4.61 8.15 10.93
C LEU A 204 -4.08 9.37 10.16
N SER A 205 -4.93 9.96 9.32
CA SER A 205 -4.68 11.23 8.64
C SER A 205 -3.32 11.24 7.91
N GLU A 206 -3.02 10.16 7.20
CA GLU A 206 -1.76 9.98 6.47
C GLU A 206 -1.75 10.85 5.20
N THR A 207 -2.86 10.88 4.46
CA THR A 207 -2.97 11.63 3.19
C THR A 207 -4.08 12.67 3.24
N GLU A 208 -3.94 13.74 2.45
CA GLU A 208 -4.98 14.77 2.32
C GLU A 208 -6.29 14.15 1.79
N ARG A 209 -6.16 13.22 0.83
CA ARG A 209 -7.27 12.46 0.27
C ARG A 209 -8.05 11.68 1.33
N GLU A 210 -7.36 11.01 2.27
CA GLU A 210 -8.03 10.32 3.38
C GLU A 210 -8.88 11.29 4.21
N VAL A 211 -8.35 12.48 4.49
CA VAL A 211 -9.05 13.50 5.27
C VAL A 211 -10.29 13.99 4.52
N ASP A 212 -10.15 14.30 3.24
CA ASP A 212 -11.25 14.77 2.39
C ASP A 212 -12.35 13.71 2.25
N GLU A 213 -11.98 12.45 1.98
CA GLU A 213 -12.93 11.33 1.89
C GLU A 213 -13.65 11.12 3.24
N SER A 214 -12.93 11.17 4.36
CA SER A 214 -13.53 11.04 5.69
C SER A 214 -14.50 12.19 6.00
N ILE A 215 -14.17 13.42 5.62
CA ILE A 215 -15.07 14.56 5.81
C ILE A 215 -16.32 14.41 4.93
N ALA A 216 -16.15 14.00 3.68
CA ALA A 216 -17.27 13.80 2.75
C ALA A 216 -18.22 12.66 3.19
N GLU A 217 -17.67 11.55 3.68
CA GLU A 217 -18.44 10.35 4.04
C GLU A 217 -18.95 10.35 5.49
N ARG A 218 -18.19 10.95 6.41
CA ARG A 218 -18.38 10.81 7.87
C ARG A 218 -18.50 12.15 8.61
N GLU A 219 -18.42 13.27 7.88
CA GLU A 219 -18.53 14.66 8.35
C GLU A 219 -17.44 15.10 9.35
N VAL A 220 -16.39 14.30 9.50
CA VAL A 220 -15.30 14.55 10.46
C VAL A 220 -13.96 14.05 9.91
N THR A 221 -12.86 14.59 10.44
CA THR A 221 -11.49 14.10 10.16
C THR A 221 -11.32 12.64 10.61
N PRO A 222 -10.34 11.90 10.05
CA PRO A 222 -10.03 10.53 10.46
C PRO A 222 -9.71 10.40 11.95
N ILE A 223 -8.97 11.36 12.52
CA ILE A 223 -8.62 11.42 13.95
C ILE A 223 -9.88 11.62 14.82
N ARG A 224 -10.76 12.55 14.46
CA ARG A 224 -12.02 12.77 15.18
C ARG A 224 -12.96 11.56 15.05
N TYR A 225 -12.98 10.91 13.89
CA TYR A 225 -13.69 9.65 13.71
C TYR A 225 -13.15 8.57 14.66
N ALA A 226 -11.84 8.36 14.71
CA ALA A 226 -11.20 7.40 15.61
C ALA A 226 -11.56 7.66 17.08
N LYS A 227 -11.60 8.94 17.51
CA LYS A 227 -12.12 9.30 18.84
C LYS A 227 -13.60 8.91 19.01
N ARG A 228 -14.45 9.20 18.02
CA ARG A 228 -15.90 8.91 18.05
C ARG A 228 -16.21 7.42 18.19
N VAL A 229 -15.38 6.54 17.62
CA VAL A 229 -15.54 5.08 17.72
C VAL A 229 -14.81 4.46 18.92
N GLY A 230 -14.20 5.28 19.78
CA GLY A 230 -13.62 4.87 21.05
C GLY A 230 -12.17 4.39 20.98
N ALA A 231 -11.46 4.62 19.87
CA ALA A 231 -10.05 4.23 19.74
C ALA A 231 -9.16 4.87 20.82
N PHE A 232 -9.51 6.09 21.27
CA PHE A 232 -8.77 6.83 22.30
C PHE A 232 -9.35 6.66 23.72
N ASP A 233 -10.17 5.62 23.95
CA ASP A 233 -10.70 5.32 25.29
C ASP A 233 -9.73 4.48 26.13
N GLY A 234 -8.62 4.06 25.54
CA GLY A 234 -7.49 3.41 26.18
C GLY A 234 -6.17 3.94 25.62
N LYS A 235 -5.09 3.17 25.78
CA LYS A 235 -3.82 3.48 25.11
C LYS A 235 -3.99 3.32 23.60
N CYS A 236 -3.51 4.29 22.83
CA CYS A 236 -3.54 4.27 21.37
C CYS A 236 -2.20 4.76 20.83
N ILE A 237 -1.76 4.20 19.70
CA ILE A 237 -0.60 4.60 18.90
C ILE A 237 -1.13 4.86 17.49
N ALA A 238 -0.97 6.09 17.02
CA ALA A 238 -1.44 6.59 15.74
C ALA A 238 -0.24 6.92 14.85
N ALA A 239 -0.11 6.18 13.74
CA ALA A 239 0.93 6.40 12.75
C ALA A 239 0.59 7.56 11.81
N HIS A 240 1.65 8.14 11.22
CA HIS A 240 1.65 9.27 10.27
C HIS A 240 1.15 10.59 10.85
N CYS A 241 -0.17 10.76 10.99
CA CYS A 241 -0.83 11.99 11.43
C CYS A 241 -0.37 13.24 10.64
N VAL A 242 -0.06 13.08 9.34
CA VAL A 242 0.51 14.14 8.49
C VAL A 242 -0.44 15.33 8.40
N HIS A 243 -1.74 15.06 8.18
CA HIS A 243 -2.78 16.06 7.96
C HIS A 243 -3.64 16.30 9.20
N ALA A 244 -3.00 16.30 10.39
CA ALA A 244 -3.69 16.59 11.64
C ALA A 244 -3.98 18.11 11.75
N THR A 245 -5.25 18.46 11.95
CA THR A 245 -5.67 19.85 12.23
C THR A 245 -5.37 20.25 13.68
N GLU A 246 -5.47 21.55 14.02
CA GLU A 246 -5.32 22.01 15.40
C GLU A 246 -6.32 21.37 16.38
N ASP A 247 -7.55 21.13 15.92
CA ASP A 247 -8.54 20.41 16.71
C ASP A 247 -8.15 18.93 16.90
N ASP A 248 -7.61 18.29 15.86
CA ASP A 248 -7.12 16.91 15.96
C ASP A 248 -5.96 16.80 16.95
N ILE A 249 -5.02 17.76 16.93
CA ILE A 249 -3.89 17.82 17.87
C ILE A 249 -4.39 17.93 19.32
N ARG A 250 -5.46 18.67 19.58
CA ARG A 250 -6.10 18.73 20.90
C ARG A 250 -6.69 17.37 21.30
N LEU A 251 -7.43 16.72 20.40
CA LEU A 251 -8.02 15.41 20.64
C LEU A 251 -6.97 14.33 20.92
N LEU A 252 -5.87 14.33 20.15
CA LEU A 252 -4.74 13.41 20.35
C LEU A 252 -4.09 13.62 21.73
N ARG A 253 -3.91 14.87 22.14
CA ARG A 253 -3.37 15.22 23.46
C ARG A 253 -4.29 14.77 24.59
N GLU A 254 -5.59 15.07 24.50
CA GLU A 254 -6.59 14.70 25.51
C GLU A 254 -6.72 13.18 25.67
N GLY A 255 -6.67 12.45 24.55
CA GLY A 255 -6.64 10.98 24.55
C GLY A 255 -5.29 10.37 24.95
N ALA A 256 -4.28 11.21 25.18
CA ALA A 256 -2.90 10.81 25.46
C ALA A 256 -2.37 9.80 24.41
N VAL A 257 -2.75 10.00 23.15
CA VAL A 257 -2.40 9.15 22.01
C VAL A 257 -0.92 9.29 21.70
N GLY A 258 -0.26 8.18 21.43
CA GLY A 258 1.09 8.16 20.86
C GLY A 258 1.02 8.55 19.39
N VAL A 259 1.75 9.58 18.96
CA VAL A 259 1.74 10.05 17.58
C VAL A 259 3.08 9.75 16.93
N VAL A 260 3.06 9.03 15.82
CA VAL A 260 4.26 8.46 15.20
C VAL A 260 4.36 8.88 13.73
N PRO A 261 4.90 10.07 13.44
CA PRO A 261 5.27 10.43 12.08
C PRO A 261 6.36 9.50 11.53
N CYS A 262 6.29 9.22 10.22
CA CYS A 262 7.23 8.41 9.46
C CYS A 262 7.83 9.21 8.31
N PRO A 263 8.79 10.11 8.58
CA PRO A 263 9.32 11.07 7.61
C PRO A 263 9.64 10.49 6.22
N THR A 264 10.44 9.42 6.14
CA THR A 264 10.87 8.88 4.84
C THR A 264 9.68 8.33 4.04
N SER A 265 8.81 7.54 4.67
CA SER A 265 7.61 7.01 4.01
C SER A 265 6.66 8.10 3.55
N ASN A 266 6.40 9.09 4.42
CA ASN A 266 5.53 10.21 4.09
C ASN A 266 6.05 11.01 2.88
N LEU A 267 7.38 11.12 2.71
CA LEU A 267 7.99 11.75 1.54
C LEU A 267 7.93 10.85 0.30
N LYS A 268 8.28 9.57 0.44
CA LYS A 268 8.35 8.61 -0.67
C LYS A 268 6.97 8.38 -1.30
N LEU A 269 5.92 8.33 -0.49
CA LEU A 269 4.53 8.18 -0.95
C LEU A 269 3.85 9.52 -1.30
N ALA A 270 4.57 10.63 -1.16
CA ALA A 270 4.03 11.98 -1.31
C ALA A 270 2.80 12.26 -0.41
N SER A 271 2.73 11.60 0.75
CA SER A 271 1.70 11.80 1.76
C SER A 271 1.78 13.20 2.37
N GLY A 272 2.99 13.74 2.54
CA GLY A 272 3.23 15.12 2.99
C GLY A 272 4.28 15.23 4.10
N ILE A 273 4.30 16.34 4.83
CA ILE A 273 5.23 16.57 5.95
C ILE A 273 4.43 16.77 7.22
N ALA A 274 4.54 15.83 8.16
CA ALA A 274 3.85 15.91 9.44
C ALA A 274 4.32 17.13 10.27
N PRO A 275 3.43 17.80 11.02
CA PRO A 275 3.77 19.00 11.79
C PRO A 275 4.46 18.64 13.12
N ILE A 276 5.62 17.97 13.04
CA ILE A 276 6.38 17.43 14.19
C ILE A 276 6.64 18.49 15.27
N ARG A 277 7.07 19.69 14.85
CA ARG A 277 7.29 20.84 15.77
C ARG A 277 6.03 21.13 16.58
N ARG A 278 4.88 21.18 15.91
CA ARG A 278 3.60 21.50 16.55
C ARG A 278 3.19 20.40 17.54
N PHE A 279 3.44 19.12 17.21
CA PHE A 279 3.19 18.00 18.14
C PHE A 279 4.01 18.13 19.43
N ILE A 280 5.29 18.48 19.30
CA ILE A 280 6.17 18.72 20.45
C ILE A 280 5.66 19.91 21.28
N GLU A 281 5.37 21.04 20.65
CA GLU A 281 4.89 22.27 21.33
C GLU A 281 3.52 22.08 22.02
N ALA A 282 2.63 21.27 21.44
CA ALA A 282 1.36 20.90 22.05
C ALA A 282 1.50 19.88 23.20
N GLY A 283 2.69 19.29 23.40
CA GLY A 283 2.95 18.31 24.45
C GLY A 283 2.37 16.93 24.15
N LEU A 284 2.28 16.54 22.87
CA LEU A 284 1.85 15.20 22.47
C LEU A 284 2.95 14.18 22.78
N ARG A 285 2.54 12.92 22.97
CA ARG A 285 3.46 11.78 23.10
C ARG A 285 3.95 11.40 21.71
N THR A 286 4.98 12.10 21.22
CA THR A 286 5.44 11.98 19.83
C THR A 286 6.67 11.07 19.73
N GLY A 287 6.64 10.11 18.82
CA GLY A 287 7.74 9.21 18.47
C GLY A 287 8.17 9.38 17.00
N LEU A 288 8.94 8.42 16.49
CA LEU A 288 9.26 8.26 15.06
C LEU A 288 9.13 6.79 14.67
N GLY A 289 8.75 6.52 13.42
CA GLY A 289 8.74 5.18 12.86
C GLY A 289 9.28 5.17 11.44
N THR A 290 9.70 4.01 10.96
CA THR A 290 10.23 3.85 9.61
C THR A 290 9.14 3.49 8.60
N ASP A 291 7.98 3.02 9.06
CA ASP A 291 7.01 2.30 8.23
C ASP A 291 7.62 0.99 7.65
N GLY A 292 6.99 0.37 6.66
CA GLY A 292 7.46 -0.83 5.97
C GLY A 292 8.63 -0.57 5.00
N PRO A 293 9.60 -1.49 4.85
CA PRO A 293 10.70 -1.36 3.88
C PRO A 293 10.30 -1.36 2.39
N ALA A 294 9.01 -1.39 2.07
CA ALA A 294 8.50 -1.23 0.71
C ALA A 294 8.15 0.24 0.38
N SER A 295 8.04 1.09 1.41
CA SER A 295 7.75 2.53 1.33
C SER A 295 8.81 3.38 2.03
N ASN A 296 10.00 2.86 2.34
CA ASN A 296 11.09 3.61 2.98
C ASN A 296 12.36 3.75 2.10
N ASP A 297 13.24 2.77 1.91
CA ASP A 297 13.07 1.30 1.93
C ASP A 297 14.04 0.57 2.88
N ASP A 298 14.53 1.24 3.93
CA ASP A 298 15.30 0.61 5.01
C ASP A 298 14.63 0.76 6.39
N GLN A 299 15.32 0.34 7.45
CA GLN A 299 14.87 0.53 8.84
C GLN A 299 15.87 1.36 9.67
N ASP A 300 16.52 2.35 9.07
CA ASP A 300 17.50 3.22 9.72
C ASP A 300 16.83 4.38 10.49
N MET A 301 16.71 4.21 11.81
CA MET A 301 16.20 5.26 12.69
C MET A 301 17.08 6.51 12.78
N PHE A 302 18.38 6.46 12.43
CA PHE A 302 19.21 7.67 12.34
C PHE A 302 18.79 8.55 11.17
N GLU A 303 18.32 7.97 10.07
CA GLU A 303 17.74 8.72 8.95
C GLU A 303 16.43 9.39 9.36
N GLU A 304 15.54 8.67 10.06
CA GLU A 304 14.31 9.25 10.58
C GLU A 304 14.57 10.39 11.58
N ILE A 305 15.58 10.26 12.47
CA ILE A 305 16.03 11.33 13.36
C ILE A 305 16.52 12.53 12.55
N HIS A 306 17.32 12.28 11.50
CA HIS A 306 17.88 13.31 10.65
C HIS A 306 16.78 14.12 9.94
N LEU A 307 15.82 13.43 9.32
CA LEU A 307 14.69 14.06 8.64
C LEU A 307 13.76 14.79 9.62
N ALA A 308 13.48 14.20 10.78
CA ALA A 308 12.69 14.86 11.83
C ALA A 308 13.34 16.17 12.32
N ALA A 309 14.68 16.26 12.29
CA ALA A 309 15.38 17.51 12.59
C ALA A 309 15.34 18.50 11.41
N LEU A 310 15.49 18.06 10.15
CA LEU A 310 15.62 18.97 9.02
C LEU A 310 14.29 19.45 8.42
N LEU A 311 13.31 18.57 8.27
CA LEU A 311 12.05 18.90 7.58
C LEU A 311 11.31 20.07 8.23
N PRO A 312 11.14 20.14 9.57
CA PRO A 312 10.48 21.29 10.19
C PRO A 312 11.19 22.62 9.91
N LYS A 313 12.52 22.62 9.85
CA LYS A 313 13.32 23.82 9.53
C LYS A 313 13.08 24.28 8.10
N GLY A 314 13.08 23.35 7.16
CA GLY A 314 12.84 23.62 5.74
C GLY A 314 11.43 24.15 5.47
N VAL A 315 10.42 23.58 6.13
CA VAL A 315 9.01 23.99 5.97
C VAL A 315 8.73 25.34 6.64
N SER A 316 9.26 25.58 7.85
CA SER A 316 8.94 26.80 8.60
C SER A 316 9.87 27.98 8.31
N GLY A 317 10.99 27.77 7.63
CA GLY A 317 12.04 28.78 7.46
C GLY A 317 12.75 29.16 8.76
N ASP A 318 12.57 28.38 9.83
CA ASP A 318 13.17 28.63 11.16
C ASP A 318 14.26 27.58 11.42
N PRO A 319 15.54 27.96 11.42
CA PRO A 319 16.65 27.02 11.62
C PRO A 319 16.69 26.44 13.04
N THR A 320 15.87 26.92 13.97
CA THR A 320 15.78 26.43 15.35
C THR A 320 14.65 25.42 15.56
N ALA A 321 13.78 25.21 14.56
CA ALA A 321 12.69 24.24 14.63
C ALA A 321 13.22 22.82 14.87
N VAL A 322 12.72 22.14 15.91
CA VAL A 322 13.13 20.78 16.34
C VAL A 322 14.67 20.65 16.45
N PRO A 323 15.27 21.11 17.55
CA PRO A 323 16.70 20.95 17.82
C PRO A 323 17.13 19.48 17.85
N ALA A 324 18.42 19.22 17.64
CA ALA A 324 18.99 17.87 17.57
C ALA A 324 18.66 16.99 18.80
N ARG A 325 18.66 17.59 20.00
CA ARG A 325 18.29 16.90 21.24
C ARG A 325 16.84 16.41 21.20
N GLU A 326 15.92 17.23 20.70
CA GLU A 326 14.51 16.85 20.58
C GLU A 326 14.32 15.77 19.52
N ALA A 327 14.97 15.89 18.36
CA ALA A 327 14.92 14.87 17.31
C ALA A 327 15.38 13.49 17.83
N LEU A 328 16.51 13.42 18.54
CA LEU A 328 16.98 12.18 19.16
C LEU A 328 16.01 11.67 20.25
N ALA A 329 15.31 12.58 20.95
CA ALA A 329 14.33 12.19 21.96
C ALA A 329 13.13 11.47 21.32
N LEU A 330 12.70 11.89 20.13
CA LEU A 330 11.61 11.23 19.40
C LEU A 330 11.91 9.75 19.13
N ALA A 331 13.17 9.38 18.89
CA ALA A 331 13.58 7.99 18.72
C ALA A 331 14.00 7.27 20.02
N THR A 332 13.94 7.93 21.19
CA THR A 332 14.33 7.33 22.49
C THR A 332 13.29 7.60 23.58
N SER A 333 13.47 8.63 24.42
CA SER A 333 12.59 8.87 25.57
C SER A 333 11.19 9.36 25.19
N SER A 334 11.06 10.18 24.15
CA SER A 334 9.74 10.56 23.61
C SER A 334 9.10 9.41 22.85
N GLY A 335 9.87 8.63 22.09
CA GLY A 335 9.41 7.39 21.47
C GLY A 335 8.85 6.39 22.48
N ALA A 336 9.53 6.20 23.62
CA ALA A 336 9.06 5.35 24.71
C ALA A 336 7.72 5.83 25.28
N ARG A 337 7.51 7.16 25.37
CA ARG A 337 6.23 7.73 25.79
C ARG A 337 5.14 7.52 24.73
N ALA A 338 5.48 7.66 23.45
CA ALA A 338 4.56 7.43 22.34
C ALA A 338 4.04 5.98 22.35
N VAL A 339 4.91 5.01 22.62
CA VAL A 339 4.54 3.59 22.68
C VAL A 339 4.09 3.12 24.07
N HIS A 340 3.94 4.05 25.04
CA HIS A 340 3.49 3.79 26.42
C HIS A 340 4.40 2.86 27.25
N LEU A 341 5.70 2.81 26.92
CA LEU A 341 6.73 2.02 27.60
C LEU A 341 7.81 2.88 28.29
N ASP A 342 7.57 4.18 28.47
CA ASP A 342 8.48 5.11 29.15
C ASP A 342 8.72 4.76 30.63
N HIS A 343 7.84 3.93 31.22
CA HIS A 343 8.05 3.33 32.54
C HIS A 343 9.16 2.23 32.54
N LEU A 344 9.56 1.71 31.38
CA LEU A 344 10.56 0.64 31.25
C LEU A 344 11.83 1.05 30.49
N ILE A 345 11.71 1.82 29.42
CA ILE A 345 12.80 2.05 28.44
C ILE A 345 12.91 3.52 28.01
N GLY A 346 13.77 3.80 27.02
CA GLY A 346 13.94 5.12 26.41
C GLY A 346 14.83 6.09 27.18
N SER A 347 15.27 5.74 28.40
CA SER A 347 16.18 6.54 29.21
C SER A 347 17.19 5.67 29.95
N LEU A 348 18.43 6.14 30.05
CA LEU A 348 19.45 5.51 30.88
C LEU A 348 19.28 6.02 32.31
N THR A 349 18.31 5.47 33.05
CA THR A 349 18.04 5.85 34.44
C THR A 349 17.95 4.59 35.32
N PRO A 350 18.37 4.64 36.60
CA PRO A 350 18.26 3.50 37.50
C PRO A 350 16.83 2.95 37.57
N GLY A 351 16.69 1.62 37.54
CA GLY A 351 15.40 0.91 37.53
C GLY A 351 14.78 0.69 36.16
N ARG A 352 15.31 1.31 35.09
CA ARG A 352 14.91 1.01 33.70
C ARG A 352 15.54 -0.27 33.20
N ARG A 353 14.95 -0.85 32.15
CA ARG A 353 15.56 -1.97 31.42
C ARG A 353 16.82 -1.50 30.69
N ALA A 354 17.82 -2.38 30.67
CA ALA A 354 19.07 -2.15 29.99
C ALA A 354 18.94 -2.40 28.47
N ASP A 355 18.08 -1.59 27.83
CA ASP A 355 17.95 -1.48 26.38
C ASP A 355 18.88 -0.34 25.93
N VAL A 356 20.08 -0.71 25.48
CA VAL A 356 21.24 0.19 25.36
C VAL A 356 21.94 -0.02 24.03
N ILE A 357 22.43 1.07 23.44
CA ILE A 357 23.32 1.02 22.29
C ILE A 357 24.62 1.76 22.55
N VAL A 358 25.67 1.31 21.87
CA VAL A 358 26.98 1.97 21.85
C VAL A 358 27.25 2.42 20.43
N VAL A 359 27.38 3.73 20.22
CA VAL A 359 27.60 4.36 18.91
C VAL A 359 29.04 4.84 18.83
N GLU A 360 29.81 4.32 17.88
CA GLU A 360 31.20 4.72 17.66
C GLU A 360 31.24 6.15 17.09
N LEU A 361 32.06 7.02 17.67
CA LEU A 361 32.16 8.43 17.25
C LEU A 361 33.49 8.69 16.55
N GLY A 362 33.49 9.61 15.58
CA GLY A 362 34.72 10.11 14.96
C GLY A 362 35.24 9.24 13.81
N ARG A 363 34.33 8.52 13.13
CA ARG A 363 34.61 7.98 11.80
C ARG A 363 34.77 9.11 10.78
N LEU A 364 35.23 8.78 9.58
CA LEU A 364 35.55 9.79 8.55
C LEU A 364 34.39 10.75 8.26
N HIS A 365 33.15 10.25 8.19
CA HIS A 365 31.95 11.05 7.92
C HIS A 365 31.43 11.84 9.12
N SER A 366 31.90 11.52 10.33
CA SER A 366 31.41 12.11 11.59
C SER A 366 32.49 12.85 12.39
N ALA A 367 33.74 12.89 11.93
CA ALA A 367 34.82 13.68 12.53
C ALA A 367 34.87 15.15 12.01
N PRO A 368 35.37 16.12 12.81
CA PRO A 368 35.87 16.01 14.19
C PRO A 368 34.75 16.01 15.24
N ARG A 369 35.12 15.83 16.52
CA ARG A 369 34.19 15.91 17.67
C ARG A 369 34.40 17.22 18.41
N TYR A 370 33.29 17.89 18.74
CA TYR A 370 33.28 19.11 19.54
C TYR A 370 32.70 18.84 20.93
N THR A 371 33.25 19.50 21.94
CA THR A 371 32.79 19.42 23.35
C THR A 371 32.46 20.80 23.93
N TYR A 372 32.44 21.84 23.09
CA TYR A 372 32.23 23.23 23.52
C TYR A 372 30.81 23.47 24.02
N GLY A 373 29.81 23.06 23.24
CA GLY A 373 28.40 23.21 23.59
C GLY A 373 27.87 21.97 24.32
N HIS A 374 26.97 22.18 25.28
CA HIS A 374 26.25 21.09 25.95
C HIS A 374 25.55 20.14 24.95
N ASP A 375 25.04 20.69 23.84
CA ASP A 375 24.34 19.95 22.80
C ASP A 375 25.22 19.38 21.67
N ALA A 376 26.54 19.53 21.74
CA ALA A 376 27.44 19.15 20.65
C ALA A 376 27.32 17.66 20.29
N ILE A 377 27.15 16.78 21.28
CA ILE A 377 26.95 15.35 21.05
C ILE A 377 25.61 15.04 20.37
N TYR A 378 24.54 15.74 20.74
CA TYR A 378 23.23 15.58 20.11
C TYR A 378 23.26 16.03 18.65
N THR A 379 23.93 17.16 18.38
CA THR A 379 24.17 17.64 17.00
C THR A 379 24.89 16.59 16.17
N HIS A 380 25.95 15.99 16.70
CA HIS A 380 26.69 14.93 16.01
C HIS A 380 25.80 13.71 15.73
N LEU A 381 25.03 13.26 16.72
CA LEU A 381 24.15 12.08 16.58
C LEU A 381 22.99 12.32 15.61
N ALA A 382 22.36 13.50 15.62
CA ALA A 382 21.20 13.77 14.77
C ALA A 382 21.57 14.13 13.32
N TYR A 383 22.71 14.79 13.09
CA TYR A 383 23.06 15.30 11.76
C TYR A 383 24.12 14.47 11.03
N SER A 384 24.95 13.70 11.74
CA SER A 384 26.10 13.01 11.14
C SER A 384 26.18 11.52 11.41
N ALA A 385 25.63 11.01 12.51
CA ALA A 385 25.64 9.58 12.77
C ALA A 385 24.76 8.80 11.78
N ARG A 386 25.07 7.51 11.62
CA ARG A 386 24.40 6.56 10.73
C ARG A 386 24.19 5.23 11.45
N ALA A 387 23.26 4.38 10.98
CA ALA A 387 23.06 3.03 11.56
C ALA A 387 24.36 2.23 11.71
N HIS A 388 25.25 2.28 10.72
CA HIS A 388 26.51 1.53 10.75
C HIS A 388 27.53 2.01 11.80
N ASP A 389 27.31 3.18 12.41
CA ASP A 389 28.10 3.67 13.54
C ASP A 389 27.78 2.93 14.84
N VAL A 390 26.64 2.26 14.93
CA VAL A 390 26.30 1.40 16.07
C VAL A 390 27.29 0.23 16.15
N ARG A 391 27.94 0.10 17.30
CA ARG A 391 28.95 -0.92 17.60
C ARG A 391 28.33 -2.09 18.36
N ASP A 392 27.54 -1.80 19.39
CA ASP A 392 26.92 -2.78 20.27
C ASP A 392 25.44 -2.45 20.49
N THR A 393 24.61 -3.49 20.67
CA THR A 393 23.17 -3.36 20.95
C THR A 393 22.76 -4.38 21.98
N LEU A 394 22.12 -3.91 23.04
CA LEU A 394 21.66 -4.71 24.17
C LEU A 394 20.16 -4.50 24.38
N VAL A 395 19.46 -5.58 24.72
CA VAL A 395 18.06 -5.57 25.16
C VAL A 395 17.96 -6.37 26.46
N ASP A 396 17.30 -5.81 27.48
CA ASP A 396 17.25 -6.39 28.84
C ASP A 396 18.66 -6.79 29.35
N GLY A 397 19.69 -6.00 29.03
CA GLY A 397 21.08 -6.24 29.47
C GLY A 397 21.81 -7.36 28.73
N ARG A 398 21.20 -7.99 27.72
CA ARG A 398 21.82 -9.03 26.89
C ARG A 398 22.27 -8.44 25.55
N PHE A 399 23.51 -8.72 25.15
CA PHE A 399 23.99 -8.38 23.81
C PHE A 399 23.20 -9.14 22.73
N LEU A 400 22.59 -8.38 21.83
CA LEU A 400 22.06 -8.89 20.55
C LEU A 400 23.09 -8.69 19.43
N MET A 401 23.91 -7.64 19.54
CA MET A 401 25.07 -7.38 18.69
C MET A 401 26.24 -6.92 19.54
N ARG A 402 27.44 -7.42 19.24
CA ARG A 402 28.68 -6.99 19.88
C ARG A 402 29.76 -6.75 18.83
N ASN A 403 30.42 -5.60 18.87
CA ASN A 403 31.42 -5.19 17.86
C ASN A 403 30.93 -5.41 16.42
N ARG A 404 29.68 -5.03 16.15
CA ARG A 404 29.00 -5.18 14.83
C ARG A 404 28.76 -6.62 14.36
N MET A 405 28.94 -7.59 15.25
CA MET A 405 28.59 -9.00 15.01
C MET A 405 27.27 -9.33 15.67
N LEU A 406 26.28 -9.73 14.89
CA LEU A 406 25.00 -10.23 15.39
C LEU A 406 25.21 -11.54 16.17
N LEU A 407 24.55 -11.66 17.32
CA LEU A 407 24.68 -12.81 18.24
C LEU A 407 23.42 -13.66 18.33
N THR A 408 22.27 -13.13 17.92
CA THR A 408 20.95 -13.79 18.07
C THR A 408 20.25 -14.11 16.75
N VAL A 409 20.72 -13.58 15.64
CA VAL A 409 20.16 -13.84 14.30
C VAL A 409 21.27 -14.39 13.40
N ASP A 410 20.98 -15.50 12.71
CA ASP A 410 21.84 -16.04 11.65
C ASP A 410 21.68 -15.21 10.37
N GLU A 411 22.50 -14.16 10.26
CA GLU A 411 22.48 -13.21 9.15
C GLU A 411 22.57 -13.90 7.78
N ARG A 412 23.47 -14.89 7.64
CA ARG A 412 23.65 -15.60 6.36
C ARG A 412 22.44 -16.45 6.01
N GLY A 413 21.94 -17.22 6.97
CA GLY A 413 20.76 -18.06 6.76
C GLY A 413 19.51 -17.26 6.44
N VAL A 414 19.31 -16.11 7.11
CA VAL A 414 18.17 -15.23 6.85
C VAL A 414 18.26 -14.59 5.46
N LEU A 415 19.43 -14.10 5.06
CA LEU A 415 19.62 -13.55 3.70
C LEU A 415 19.33 -14.58 2.61
N GLN A 416 19.79 -15.83 2.81
CA GLN A 416 19.51 -16.91 1.87
C GLN A 416 18.00 -17.19 1.74
N ARG A 417 17.29 -17.43 2.86
CA ARG A 417 15.84 -17.69 2.84
C ARG A 417 15.05 -16.52 2.25
N SER A 418 15.48 -15.29 2.53
CA SER A 418 14.87 -14.09 1.99
C SER A 418 15.00 -14.04 0.47
N GLN A 419 16.18 -14.37 -0.07
CA GLN A 419 16.40 -14.44 -1.51
C GLN A 419 15.56 -15.53 -2.18
N GLU A 420 15.44 -16.71 -1.55
CA GLU A 420 14.61 -17.81 -2.07
C GLU A 420 13.13 -17.40 -2.20
N ILE A 421 12.61 -16.61 -1.26
CA ILE A 421 11.24 -16.05 -1.35
C ILE A 421 11.17 -14.98 -2.44
N ALA A 422 12.14 -14.06 -2.51
CA ALA A 422 12.19 -13.02 -3.53
C ALA A 422 12.24 -13.61 -4.96
N ASP A 423 12.98 -14.68 -5.17
CA ASP A 423 13.05 -15.38 -6.47
C ASP A 423 11.68 -15.94 -6.90
N ARG A 424 10.89 -16.47 -5.94
CA ARG A 424 9.53 -16.93 -6.21
C ARG A 424 8.58 -15.77 -6.55
N ILE A 425 8.71 -14.63 -5.86
CA ILE A 425 7.93 -13.42 -6.15
C ILE A 425 8.28 -12.87 -7.54
N ASN A 426 9.57 -12.81 -7.87
CA ASN A 426 10.06 -12.41 -9.20
C ASN A 426 9.47 -13.28 -10.31
N ALA A 427 9.51 -14.60 -10.14
CA ALA A 427 8.92 -15.52 -11.11
C ALA A 427 7.42 -15.32 -11.29
N PHE A 428 6.68 -15.06 -10.20
CA PHE A 428 5.25 -14.78 -10.25
C PHE A 428 4.92 -13.47 -10.98
N LEU A 429 5.61 -12.38 -10.65
CA LEU A 429 5.38 -11.09 -11.29
C LEU A 429 5.77 -11.11 -12.77
N ALA A 430 6.89 -11.74 -13.11
CA ALA A 430 7.32 -11.90 -14.51
C ALA A 430 6.27 -12.65 -15.36
N HIS A 431 5.67 -13.70 -14.80
CA HIS A 431 4.59 -14.42 -15.48
C HIS A 431 3.32 -13.57 -15.62
N ARG A 432 2.93 -12.85 -14.56
CA ARG A 432 1.72 -12.02 -14.54
C ARG A 432 1.84 -10.78 -15.45
N GLU A 433 3.01 -10.16 -15.54
CA GLU A 433 3.21 -8.99 -16.42
C GLU A 433 3.05 -9.34 -17.91
N GLN A 434 3.37 -10.58 -18.28
CA GLN A 434 3.19 -11.07 -19.64
C GLN A 434 1.73 -11.42 -19.95
N ASN A 435 0.93 -11.77 -18.95
CA ASN A 435 -0.44 -12.23 -19.13
C ASN A 435 -1.48 -11.14 -18.82
N LEU A 436 -1.95 -10.44 -19.87
CA LEU A 436 -2.97 -9.39 -19.75
C LEU A 436 -4.31 -9.90 -19.16
N LEU A 437 -4.63 -11.19 -19.35
CA LEU A 437 -5.82 -11.77 -18.76
C LEU A 437 -5.72 -11.84 -17.24
N ASP A 438 -4.56 -12.26 -16.71
CA ASP A 438 -4.32 -12.32 -15.27
C ASP A 438 -4.34 -10.91 -14.66
N LYS A 439 -3.81 -9.91 -15.37
CA LYS A 439 -3.90 -8.51 -14.95
C LYS A 439 -5.36 -8.02 -14.83
N ILE A 440 -6.25 -8.41 -15.74
CA ILE A 440 -7.68 -8.03 -15.69
C ILE A 440 -8.43 -8.84 -14.63
N LEU A 441 -8.14 -10.13 -14.48
CA LEU A 441 -8.74 -10.99 -13.46
C LEU A 441 -8.50 -10.43 -12.06
N ALA A 442 -7.29 -9.93 -11.80
CA ALA A 442 -6.92 -9.34 -10.52
C ALA A 442 -7.71 -8.08 -10.13
N ILE A 443 -8.24 -7.33 -11.10
CA ILE A 443 -8.88 -6.02 -10.83
C ILE A 443 -10.40 -6.02 -11.00
N GLY A 444 -11.02 -7.07 -11.55
CA GLY A 444 -12.42 -6.93 -11.98
C GLY A 444 -13.29 -8.17 -12.13
N GLY A 445 -12.86 -9.37 -11.71
CA GLY A 445 -13.70 -10.57 -11.73
C GLY A 445 -14.33 -10.85 -13.10
N VAL A 446 -13.58 -11.45 -14.01
CA VAL A 446 -13.97 -11.53 -15.43
C VAL A 446 -15.12 -12.51 -15.64
N HIS A 447 -16.10 -12.09 -16.46
CA HIS A 447 -17.02 -13.03 -17.11
C HIS A 447 -16.48 -13.40 -18.49
N GLN A 448 -16.31 -14.70 -18.75
CA GLN A 448 -16.04 -15.18 -20.09
C GLN A 448 -17.29 -15.01 -20.95
N ALA A 449 -17.15 -14.35 -22.10
CA ALA A 449 -18.22 -14.23 -23.08
C ALA A 449 -17.95 -15.14 -24.29
N GLU A 450 -19.00 -15.36 -25.08
CA GLU A 450 -19.06 -16.13 -26.33
C GLU A 450 -17.80 -16.00 -27.22
N ILE A 451 -17.34 -17.13 -27.76
CA ILE A 451 -16.03 -17.29 -28.44
C ILE A 451 -16.05 -16.81 -29.90
N PHE A 452 -17.20 -16.82 -30.57
CA PHE A 452 -17.34 -16.42 -31.97
C PHE A 452 -18.13 -15.11 -32.07
N GLU A 453 -17.58 -14.14 -32.80
CA GLU A 453 -18.26 -12.91 -33.20
C GLU A 453 -18.35 -12.89 -34.72
N VAL A 454 -19.57 -12.83 -35.24
CA VAL A 454 -19.82 -12.67 -36.67
C VAL A 454 -20.25 -11.23 -36.89
N GLN A 455 -19.55 -10.53 -37.78
CA GLN A 455 -19.88 -9.13 -38.05
C GLN A 455 -19.70 -8.78 -39.51
N VAL A 456 -20.48 -7.79 -39.93
CA VAL A 456 -20.28 -7.10 -41.19
C VAL A 456 -20.38 -5.61 -40.97
N LYS A 457 -19.51 -4.86 -41.66
CA LYS A 457 -19.50 -3.41 -41.63
C LYS A 457 -19.55 -2.87 -43.04
N ALA A 458 -20.33 -1.82 -43.27
CA ALA A 458 -20.42 -1.15 -44.55
C ALA A 458 -20.41 0.37 -44.37
N HIS A 459 -19.71 1.08 -45.25
CA HIS A 459 -19.85 2.53 -45.37
C HIS A 459 -21.12 2.84 -46.18
N ILE A 460 -22.01 3.66 -45.65
CA ILE A 460 -23.30 3.97 -46.27
C ILE A 460 -23.49 5.49 -46.41
N ASP A 461 -24.40 5.91 -47.29
CA ASP A 461 -24.80 7.31 -47.41
C ASP A 461 -25.97 7.65 -46.45
N ALA A 462 -26.28 8.94 -46.32
CA ALA A 462 -27.32 9.42 -45.40
C ALA A 462 -28.73 8.95 -45.79
N ASP A 463 -29.03 8.85 -47.09
CA ASP A 463 -30.33 8.37 -47.57
C ASP A 463 -30.53 6.89 -47.23
N ARG A 464 -29.47 6.08 -47.37
CA ARG A 464 -29.44 4.67 -47.00
C ARG A 464 -29.58 4.48 -45.49
N LEU A 465 -28.99 5.37 -44.69
CA LEU A 465 -29.09 5.34 -43.22
C LEU A 465 -30.56 5.40 -42.78
N GLU A 466 -31.32 6.35 -43.28
CA GLU A 466 -32.74 6.51 -42.93
C GLU A 466 -33.58 5.34 -43.44
N GLN A 467 -33.31 4.85 -44.66
CA GLN A 467 -33.96 3.65 -45.19
C GLN A 467 -33.73 2.41 -44.33
N ILE A 468 -32.52 2.22 -43.80
CA ILE A 468 -32.20 1.10 -42.91
C ILE A 468 -32.95 1.25 -41.59
N ALA A 469 -32.95 2.46 -41.00
CA ALA A 469 -33.65 2.73 -39.75
C ALA A 469 -35.14 2.39 -39.84
N GLU A 470 -35.79 2.70 -40.97
CA GLU A 470 -37.18 2.29 -41.21
C GLU A 470 -37.31 0.77 -41.38
N ARG A 471 -36.46 0.14 -42.21
CA ARG A 471 -36.56 -1.28 -42.54
C ARG A 471 -36.33 -2.20 -41.34
N VAL A 472 -35.48 -1.81 -40.39
CA VAL A 472 -35.21 -2.57 -39.16
C VAL A 472 -36.47 -2.79 -38.33
N THR A 473 -37.49 -1.95 -38.49
CA THR A 473 -38.76 -2.03 -37.74
C THR A 473 -39.89 -2.76 -38.49
N ARG A 474 -39.62 -3.26 -39.71
CA ARG A 474 -40.61 -3.94 -40.55
C ARG A 474 -40.43 -5.46 -40.52
N ASP A 475 -41.52 -6.18 -40.80
CA ASP A 475 -41.51 -7.64 -40.95
C ASP A 475 -40.51 -8.07 -42.04
N PRO A 476 -39.70 -9.14 -41.84
CA PRO A 476 -39.75 -10.14 -40.77
C PRO A 476 -38.82 -9.88 -39.58
N ILE A 477 -38.38 -8.63 -39.34
CA ILE A 477 -37.48 -8.29 -38.24
C ILE A 477 -38.28 -7.98 -36.97
N VAL A 478 -37.95 -8.65 -35.86
CA VAL A 478 -38.53 -8.35 -34.55
C VAL A 478 -37.51 -7.57 -33.71
N VAL A 479 -37.79 -6.30 -33.43
CA VAL A 479 -36.94 -5.48 -32.55
C VAL A 479 -37.23 -5.81 -31.09
N THR A 480 -36.23 -6.34 -30.38
CA THR A 480 -36.33 -6.62 -28.94
C THR A 480 -35.89 -5.45 -28.07
N LYS A 481 -35.02 -4.59 -28.59
CA LYS A 481 -34.55 -3.38 -27.89
C LYS A 481 -33.96 -2.36 -28.85
N ALA A 482 -34.28 -1.08 -28.66
CA ALA A 482 -33.60 0.04 -29.31
C ALA A 482 -32.85 0.88 -28.27
N SER A 483 -31.77 1.55 -28.68
CA SER A 483 -31.05 2.52 -27.86
C SER A 483 -30.20 3.45 -28.70
N GLU A 484 -30.06 4.70 -28.27
CA GLU A 484 -29.11 5.67 -28.81
C GLU A 484 -27.98 5.92 -27.82
N ARG A 485 -26.74 5.98 -28.31
CA ARG A 485 -25.55 6.01 -27.46
C ARG A 485 -24.45 6.89 -28.00
N THR A 486 -23.68 7.47 -27.08
CA THR A 486 -22.35 8.03 -27.36
C THR A 486 -21.33 7.14 -26.67
N GLN A 487 -20.38 6.61 -27.44
CA GLN A 487 -19.35 5.71 -26.94
C GLN A 487 -17.98 6.35 -27.10
N TYR A 488 -17.24 6.40 -26.00
CA TYR A 488 -15.82 6.75 -26.00
C TYR A 488 -15.04 5.46 -25.74
N ASP A 489 -14.34 4.97 -26.77
CA ASP A 489 -13.52 3.76 -26.71
C ASP A 489 -12.04 4.17 -26.67
N THR A 490 -11.35 3.86 -25.57
CA THR A 490 -9.88 3.99 -25.48
C THR A 490 -9.24 2.62 -25.63
N TYR A 491 -8.36 2.46 -26.61
CA TYR A 491 -7.64 1.24 -26.93
C TYR A 491 -6.20 1.33 -26.45
N PHE A 492 -5.78 0.30 -25.74
CA PHE A 492 -4.41 0.05 -25.31
C PHE A 492 -3.81 -1.04 -26.18
N LEU A 493 -2.70 -0.72 -26.84
CA LEU A 493 -2.07 -1.55 -27.86
C LEU A 493 -0.62 -1.83 -27.49
N TRP A 494 -0.17 -3.03 -27.84
CA TRP A 494 1.21 -3.48 -27.72
C TRP A 494 1.75 -3.87 -29.08
N SER A 495 3.06 -3.70 -29.28
CA SER A 495 3.79 -4.06 -30.50
C SER A 495 3.76 -5.57 -30.75
N ASP A 496 3.67 -6.36 -29.67
CA ASP A 496 3.42 -7.80 -29.74
C ASP A 496 1.93 -8.07 -29.93
N ALA A 497 1.55 -8.36 -31.17
CA ALA A 497 0.17 -8.67 -31.55
C ALA A 497 -0.41 -9.88 -30.81
N SER A 498 0.42 -10.78 -30.26
CA SER A 498 -0.06 -11.97 -29.52
C SER A 498 -0.71 -11.61 -28.18
N LYS A 499 -0.36 -10.45 -27.59
CA LYS A 499 -0.98 -9.94 -26.37
C LYS A 499 -2.45 -9.53 -26.59
N GLY A 500 -2.87 -9.35 -27.84
CA GLY A 500 -4.17 -8.78 -28.16
C GLY A 500 -4.23 -7.29 -27.81
N ARG A 501 -5.39 -6.82 -27.37
CA ARG A 501 -5.58 -5.41 -27.00
C ARG A 501 -6.60 -5.24 -25.88
N ILE A 502 -6.46 -4.18 -25.13
CA ILE A 502 -7.43 -3.77 -24.12
C ILE A 502 -8.26 -2.61 -24.67
N ARG A 503 -9.57 -2.66 -24.46
CA ARG A 503 -10.48 -1.55 -24.73
C ARG A 503 -11.20 -1.16 -23.46
N ILE A 504 -11.02 0.09 -23.05
CA ILE A 504 -11.83 0.75 -22.03
C ILE A 504 -12.93 1.52 -22.75
N ARG A 505 -14.17 1.33 -22.31
CA ARG A 505 -15.33 1.95 -22.94
C ARG A 505 -16.15 2.69 -21.91
N GLU A 506 -16.46 3.94 -22.23
CA GLU A 506 -17.49 4.74 -21.62
C GLU A 506 -18.73 4.75 -22.54
N ASP A 507 -19.85 4.20 -22.07
CA ASP A 507 -21.08 4.01 -22.85
C ASP A 507 -22.22 4.87 -22.28
N HIS A 508 -22.46 6.03 -22.88
CA HIS A 508 -23.56 6.93 -22.56
C HIS A 508 -24.81 6.53 -23.34
N ARG A 509 -25.94 6.34 -22.64
CA ARG A 509 -27.24 6.20 -23.31
C ARG A 509 -27.94 7.55 -23.30
N VAL A 510 -28.47 7.96 -24.44
CA VAL A 510 -29.22 9.23 -24.59
C VAL A 510 -30.70 9.02 -24.86
N ASP A 511 -31.15 7.76 -24.92
CA ASP A 511 -32.54 7.39 -25.18
C ASP A 511 -33.46 7.49 -23.93
N PRO A 512 -34.78 7.67 -24.08
CA PRO A 512 -35.72 7.75 -22.95
C PRO A 512 -35.64 6.51 -22.03
N GLY A 513 -35.44 6.73 -20.73
CA GLY A 513 -35.19 5.65 -19.76
C GLY A 513 -33.73 5.20 -19.68
N ALA A 514 -32.80 5.98 -20.24
CA ALA A 514 -31.38 5.85 -20.00
C ALA A 514 -31.02 5.99 -18.52
N ARG A 515 -29.88 5.40 -18.14
CA ARG A 515 -29.29 5.62 -16.82
C ARG A 515 -28.69 7.03 -16.79
N ALA A 516 -28.73 7.68 -15.63
CA ALA A 516 -28.09 8.97 -15.45
C ALA A 516 -26.56 8.90 -15.63
N GLU A 517 -25.96 7.78 -15.22
CA GLU A 517 -24.51 7.56 -15.31
C GLU A 517 -24.13 6.66 -16.49
N PRO A 518 -23.03 6.99 -17.20
CA PRO A 518 -22.46 6.12 -18.22
C PRO A 518 -21.99 4.77 -17.66
N LYS A 519 -22.02 3.75 -18.53
CA LYS A 519 -21.50 2.43 -18.19
C LYS A 519 -20.03 2.32 -18.62
N TYR A 520 -19.14 2.09 -17.66
CA TYR A 520 -17.73 1.84 -17.91
C TYR A 520 -17.43 0.34 -17.99
N THR A 521 -16.71 -0.10 -19.03
CA THR A 521 -16.28 -1.50 -19.19
C THR A 521 -14.86 -1.58 -19.71
N ILE A 522 -14.08 -2.51 -19.15
CA ILE A 522 -12.79 -2.91 -19.70
C ILE A 522 -12.95 -4.25 -20.41
N THR A 523 -12.34 -4.39 -21.59
CA THR A 523 -12.41 -5.61 -22.40
C THR A 523 -11.04 -5.98 -22.93
N LEU A 524 -10.51 -7.15 -22.56
CA LEU A 524 -9.41 -7.77 -23.31
C LEU A 524 -9.98 -8.50 -24.51
N VAL A 525 -9.42 -8.17 -25.67
CA VAL A 525 -9.75 -8.77 -26.96
C VAL A 525 -8.53 -9.53 -27.40
N ALA A 526 -8.64 -10.86 -27.44
CA ALA A 526 -7.58 -11.74 -27.95
C ALA A 526 -7.35 -11.47 -29.45
N PRO A 527 -6.17 -11.86 -29.99
CA PRO A 527 -5.90 -11.81 -31.42
C PRO A 527 -6.99 -12.54 -32.20
N ALA A 528 -7.39 -12.01 -33.35
CA ALA A 528 -8.45 -12.61 -34.15
C ALA A 528 -7.91 -13.68 -35.09
N GLU A 529 -8.52 -14.87 -35.10
CA GLU A 529 -8.44 -15.79 -36.23
C GLU A 529 -9.52 -15.38 -37.23
N ARG A 530 -9.08 -14.83 -38.37
CA ARG A 530 -9.97 -14.38 -39.45
C ARG A 530 -10.13 -15.50 -40.48
N SER A 531 -11.37 -15.88 -40.76
CA SER A 531 -11.70 -16.70 -41.93
C SER A 531 -12.71 -15.92 -42.78
N ASP A 532 -12.30 -15.53 -43.99
CA ASP A 532 -13.17 -14.81 -44.90
C ASP A 532 -14.23 -15.75 -45.50
N SER A 533 -15.50 -15.36 -45.38
CA SER A 533 -16.60 -15.94 -46.16
C SER A 533 -17.04 -14.93 -47.23
N SER A 534 -17.75 -15.39 -48.26
CA SER A 534 -18.07 -14.59 -49.44
C SER A 534 -18.87 -13.29 -49.19
N SER A 535 -19.44 -13.08 -47.99
CA SER A 535 -20.25 -11.89 -47.68
C SER A 535 -20.14 -11.37 -46.23
N ALA A 536 -19.36 -12.01 -45.36
CA ALA A 536 -19.19 -11.61 -43.95
C ALA A 536 -17.82 -12.01 -43.40
N VAL A 537 -17.32 -11.23 -42.42
CA VAL A 537 -16.10 -11.55 -41.70
C VAL A 537 -16.46 -12.38 -40.46
N LEU A 538 -15.98 -13.62 -40.41
CA LEU A 538 -16.08 -14.46 -39.23
C LEU A 538 -14.81 -14.27 -38.40
N LEU A 539 -14.98 -13.72 -37.18
CA LEU A 539 -13.88 -13.53 -36.24
C LEU A 539 -14.01 -14.51 -35.07
N GLY A 540 -13.09 -15.48 -35.01
CA GLY A 540 -12.89 -16.27 -33.80
C GLY A 540 -11.96 -15.52 -32.86
N ARG A 541 -12.46 -15.04 -31.72
CA ARG A 541 -11.61 -14.41 -30.69
C ARG A 541 -12.25 -14.45 -29.31
N ALA A 542 -11.46 -14.88 -28.33
CA ALA A 542 -11.85 -14.79 -26.92
C ALA A 542 -11.97 -13.32 -26.47
N ARG A 543 -13.03 -13.02 -25.71
CA ARG A 543 -13.26 -11.70 -25.12
C ARG A 543 -13.52 -11.84 -23.63
N TYR A 544 -12.81 -11.04 -22.86
CA TYR A 544 -12.89 -11.01 -21.41
C TYR A 544 -13.33 -9.62 -21.00
N THR A 545 -14.51 -9.50 -20.39
CA THR A 545 -15.09 -8.20 -20.03
C THR A 545 -15.29 -8.10 -18.52
N ALA A 546 -14.89 -6.98 -17.95
CA ALA A 546 -15.13 -6.61 -16.56
C ALA A 546 -15.69 -5.17 -16.48
N PRO A 547 -16.37 -4.79 -15.38
CA PRO A 547 -16.61 -3.38 -15.06
C PRO A 547 -15.28 -2.61 -15.06
N ALA A 548 -15.30 -1.36 -15.53
CA ALA A 548 -14.15 -0.48 -15.38
C ALA A 548 -14.45 0.55 -14.28
N ASP A 549 -13.93 0.30 -13.08
CA ASP A 549 -14.21 1.08 -11.85
C ASP A 549 -13.06 2.03 -11.45
N ARG A 550 -11.90 1.94 -12.13
CA ARG A 550 -10.76 2.85 -11.98
C ARG A 550 -10.69 3.92 -13.08
N THR A 551 -9.86 4.93 -12.85
CA THR A 551 -9.63 6.02 -13.81
C THR A 551 -8.85 5.53 -15.03
N LEU A 552 -8.96 6.23 -16.17
CA LEU A 552 -8.18 5.91 -17.37
C LEU A 552 -6.67 6.00 -17.12
N ARG A 553 -6.26 6.97 -16.30
CA ARG A 553 -4.88 7.13 -15.83
C ARG A 553 -4.36 5.86 -15.15
N PHE A 554 -5.10 5.36 -14.14
CA PHE A 554 -4.77 4.11 -13.45
C PHE A 554 -4.55 2.96 -14.44
N TYR A 555 -5.48 2.76 -15.37
CA TYR A 555 -5.34 1.64 -16.31
C TYR A 555 -4.13 1.80 -17.21
N ARG A 556 -3.83 3.02 -17.67
CA ARG A 556 -2.66 3.28 -18.51
C ARG A 556 -1.36 2.94 -17.78
N GLU A 557 -1.24 3.36 -16.53
CA GLU A 557 -0.08 3.07 -15.68
C GLU A 557 0.02 1.57 -15.34
N TYR A 558 -1.11 0.90 -15.08
CA TYR A 558 -1.15 -0.52 -14.71
C TYR A 558 -0.86 -1.47 -15.89
N PHE A 559 -1.38 -1.17 -17.07
CA PHE A 559 -1.21 -2.02 -18.27
C PHE A 559 0.03 -1.68 -19.09
N GLN A 560 0.55 -0.45 -18.98
CA GLN A 560 1.75 0.02 -19.69
C GLN A 560 1.70 -0.31 -21.20
N PRO A 561 0.72 0.23 -21.95
CA PRO A 561 0.65 0.00 -23.39
C PRO A 561 1.73 0.78 -24.14
N ASP A 562 2.17 0.25 -25.29
CA ASP A 562 3.12 0.93 -26.19
C ASP A 562 2.46 2.12 -26.89
N SER A 563 1.16 2.05 -27.14
CA SER A 563 0.37 3.14 -27.73
C SER A 563 -1.08 3.13 -27.25
N VAL A 564 -1.70 4.31 -27.29
CA VAL A 564 -3.09 4.54 -26.90
C VAL A 564 -3.83 5.22 -28.05
N VAL A 565 -4.99 4.69 -28.43
CA VAL A 565 -5.85 5.25 -29.49
C VAL A 565 -7.26 5.46 -28.95
N GLU A 566 -7.84 6.62 -29.21
CA GLU A 566 -9.18 6.98 -28.73
C GLU A 566 -10.15 7.13 -29.90
N ILE A 567 -11.35 6.57 -29.76
CA ILE A 567 -12.41 6.62 -30.76
C ILE A 567 -13.71 7.04 -30.10
N GLU A 568 -14.23 8.19 -30.50
CA GLU A 568 -15.59 8.61 -30.19
C GLU A 568 -16.53 8.19 -31.31
N LYS A 569 -17.68 7.60 -30.96
CA LYS A 569 -18.75 7.33 -31.91
C LYS A 569 -20.14 7.53 -31.34
N ARG A 570 -21.03 8.03 -32.19
CA ARG A 570 -22.48 8.06 -31.96
C ARG A 570 -23.10 6.84 -32.61
N ARG A 571 -23.94 6.13 -31.86
CA ARG A 571 -24.52 4.84 -32.26
C ARG A 571 -26.03 4.83 -32.05
N ARG A 572 -26.78 4.57 -33.12
CA ARG A 572 -28.15 4.06 -33.03
C ARG A 572 -28.12 2.54 -33.11
N ARG A 573 -28.65 1.85 -32.11
CA ARG A 573 -28.58 0.38 -32.02
C ARG A 573 -29.95 -0.24 -31.85
N TRP A 574 -30.22 -1.26 -32.64
CA TRP A 574 -31.31 -2.21 -32.45
C TRP A 574 -30.77 -3.60 -32.13
N ARG A 575 -31.32 -4.24 -31.09
CA ARG A 575 -31.27 -5.69 -30.93
C ARG A 575 -32.48 -6.26 -31.63
N ILE A 576 -32.24 -7.19 -32.54
CA ILE A 576 -33.27 -7.77 -33.38
C ILE A 576 -33.23 -9.29 -33.30
N LEU A 577 -34.37 -9.92 -33.57
CA LEU A 577 -34.48 -11.32 -33.94
C LEU A 577 -34.84 -11.38 -35.42
N TYR A 578 -34.09 -12.16 -36.18
CA TYR A 578 -34.33 -12.43 -37.60
C TYR A 578 -34.19 -13.93 -37.83
N LYS A 579 -35.29 -14.59 -38.22
CA LYS A 579 -35.35 -16.06 -38.40
C LYS A 579 -34.76 -16.82 -37.20
N ASP A 580 -35.22 -16.49 -36.00
CA ASP A 580 -34.81 -17.09 -34.72
C ASP A 580 -33.34 -16.87 -34.29
N ALA A 581 -32.57 -16.07 -35.05
CA ALA A 581 -31.23 -15.64 -34.66
C ALA A 581 -31.22 -14.20 -34.17
N ASP A 582 -30.46 -13.92 -33.11
CA ASP A 582 -30.30 -12.59 -32.55
C ASP A 582 -29.18 -11.80 -33.23
N PHE A 583 -29.42 -10.53 -33.52
CA PHE A 583 -28.41 -9.62 -34.07
C PHE A 583 -28.46 -8.26 -33.37
N ALA A 584 -27.34 -7.55 -33.42
CA ALA A 584 -27.24 -6.14 -33.09
C ALA A 584 -26.93 -5.35 -34.36
N VAL A 585 -27.93 -4.63 -34.86
CA VAL A 585 -27.78 -3.67 -35.97
C VAL A 585 -27.39 -2.33 -35.38
N ASN A 586 -26.27 -1.78 -35.81
CA ASN A 586 -25.74 -0.50 -35.34
C ASN A 586 -25.54 0.43 -36.53
N LEU A 587 -26.03 1.67 -36.41
CA LEU A 587 -25.69 2.77 -37.32
C LEU A 587 -24.77 3.70 -36.55
N ASP A 588 -23.52 3.78 -37.02
CA ASP A 588 -22.43 4.47 -36.34
C ASP A 588 -21.96 5.69 -37.13
N THR A 589 -21.61 6.74 -36.39
CA THR A 589 -20.89 7.90 -36.91
C THR A 589 -19.69 8.14 -36.00
N LEU A 590 -18.49 8.15 -36.58
CA LEU A 590 -17.25 8.44 -35.87
C LEU A 590 -17.07 9.95 -35.76
N VAL A 591 -16.76 10.45 -34.57
CA VAL A 591 -16.56 11.88 -34.31
C VAL A 591 -15.08 12.21 -34.42
N GLY A 592 -14.73 13.27 -35.16
CA GLY A 592 -13.33 13.72 -35.30
C GLY A 592 -12.44 12.82 -36.16
N HIS A 593 -13.01 11.83 -36.85
CA HIS A 593 -12.29 10.89 -37.69
C HIS A 593 -12.15 11.39 -39.15
N GLU A 594 -11.08 11.04 -39.86
CA GLU A 594 -10.91 11.41 -41.29
C GLU A 594 -12.04 10.86 -42.17
N ARG A 595 -12.61 9.73 -41.76
CA ARG A 595 -13.75 9.05 -42.40
C ARG A 595 -14.89 8.86 -41.40
N PRO A 596 -15.73 9.89 -41.15
CA PRO A 596 -16.71 9.87 -40.06
C PRO A 596 -17.88 8.89 -40.27
N GLY A 597 -18.05 8.32 -41.48
CA GLY A 597 -19.19 7.48 -41.83
C GLY A 597 -20.32 8.29 -42.50
N PRO A 598 -21.57 7.81 -42.48
CA PRO A 598 -22.10 6.77 -41.59
C PRO A 598 -21.72 5.33 -41.96
N TYR A 599 -21.67 4.48 -40.94
CA TYR A 599 -21.41 3.04 -41.08
C TYR A 599 -22.59 2.21 -40.58
N LEU A 600 -22.93 1.16 -41.32
CA LEU A 600 -23.75 0.06 -40.84
C LEU A 600 -22.83 -1.01 -40.25
N GLU A 601 -23.02 -1.39 -38.99
CA GLU A 601 -22.38 -2.55 -38.37
C GLU A 601 -23.46 -3.52 -37.87
N ILE A 602 -23.58 -4.68 -38.49
CA ILE A 602 -24.43 -5.78 -38.00
C ILE A 602 -23.53 -6.82 -37.36
N LYS A 603 -23.85 -7.22 -36.12
CA LYS A 603 -23.07 -8.24 -35.43
C LYS A 603 -23.92 -9.17 -34.59
N SER A 604 -23.45 -10.40 -34.45
CA SER A 604 -23.97 -11.38 -33.50
C SER A 604 -22.81 -12.11 -32.83
N ARG A 605 -23.09 -12.70 -31.67
CA ARG A 605 -22.15 -13.53 -30.91
C ARG A 605 -22.76 -14.90 -30.62
N THR A 606 -21.90 -15.90 -30.44
CA THR A 606 -22.29 -17.28 -30.12
C THR A 606 -21.12 -18.10 -29.61
N TRP A 607 -21.41 -19.15 -28.85
CA TRP A 607 -20.43 -20.15 -28.40
C TRP A 607 -20.12 -21.21 -29.47
N SER A 608 -20.97 -21.36 -30.49
CA SER A 608 -20.89 -22.43 -31.48
C SER A 608 -20.40 -21.94 -32.84
N ARG A 609 -19.34 -22.57 -33.38
CA ARG A 609 -18.84 -22.28 -34.75
C ARG A 609 -19.92 -22.52 -35.81
N LYS A 610 -20.68 -23.61 -35.68
CA LYS A 610 -21.77 -23.95 -36.62
C LYS A 610 -22.89 -22.91 -36.60
N ASP A 611 -23.22 -22.40 -35.42
CA ASP A 611 -24.18 -21.30 -35.28
C ASP A 611 -23.61 -19.99 -35.85
N ALA A 612 -22.31 -19.74 -35.67
CA ALA A 612 -21.64 -18.59 -36.26
C ALA A 612 -21.68 -18.61 -37.80
N GLU A 613 -21.43 -19.76 -38.42
CA GLU A 613 -21.56 -19.94 -39.88
C GLU A 613 -23.00 -19.73 -40.36
N HIS A 614 -23.99 -20.24 -39.62
CA HIS A 614 -25.41 -20.01 -39.91
C HIS A 614 -25.77 -18.52 -39.84
N LYS A 615 -25.35 -17.85 -38.76
CA LYS A 615 -25.57 -16.41 -38.57
C LYS A 615 -24.84 -15.57 -39.62
N ALA A 616 -23.68 -16.01 -40.12
CA ALA A 616 -22.97 -15.36 -41.22
C ALA A 616 -23.77 -15.40 -42.52
N ALA A 617 -24.42 -16.51 -42.84
CA ALA A 617 -25.32 -16.59 -44.00
C ALA A 617 -26.51 -15.63 -43.86
N LEU A 618 -27.12 -15.56 -42.67
CA LEU A 618 -28.21 -14.64 -42.38
C LEU A 618 -27.79 -13.15 -42.45
N LEU A 619 -26.53 -12.81 -42.18
CA LEU A 619 -26.02 -11.46 -42.38
C LEU A 619 -26.08 -11.04 -43.85
N GLY A 620 -25.77 -11.95 -44.78
CA GLY A 620 -25.89 -11.70 -46.22
C GLY A 620 -27.32 -11.34 -46.61
N GLU A 621 -28.31 -12.07 -46.06
CA GLU A 621 -29.72 -11.77 -46.28
C GLU A 621 -30.13 -10.42 -45.67
N LEU A 622 -29.65 -10.10 -44.47
CA LEU A 622 -29.91 -8.80 -43.83
C LEU A 622 -29.31 -7.65 -44.63
N LEU A 623 -28.13 -7.79 -45.22
CA LEU A 623 -27.52 -6.78 -46.09
C LEU A 623 -28.36 -6.54 -47.34
N GLN A 624 -28.84 -7.61 -47.99
CA GLN A 624 -29.74 -7.50 -49.14
C GLN A 624 -31.05 -6.81 -48.75
N LEU A 625 -31.63 -7.19 -47.60
CA LEU A 625 -32.84 -6.57 -47.06
C LEU A 625 -32.63 -5.08 -46.79
N PHE A 626 -31.45 -4.67 -46.34
CA PHE A 626 -31.06 -3.28 -46.12
C PHE A 626 -30.61 -2.56 -47.41
N GLY A 627 -30.47 -3.27 -48.52
CA GLY A 627 -30.05 -2.71 -49.80
C GLY A 627 -28.59 -2.24 -49.80
N VAL A 628 -27.73 -2.93 -49.05
CA VAL A 628 -26.29 -2.63 -48.98
C VAL A 628 -25.53 -3.56 -49.92
N SER A 629 -24.76 -2.96 -50.83
CA SER A 629 -23.91 -3.67 -51.81
C SER A 629 -22.65 -4.24 -51.15
N GLU A 630 -22.13 -5.35 -51.67
CA GLU A 630 -20.84 -5.92 -51.25
C GLU A 630 -19.67 -4.93 -51.47
N GLN A 631 -19.76 -4.03 -52.45
CA GLN A 631 -18.74 -3.01 -52.71
C GLN A 631 -18.66 -1.94 -51.61
N ALA A 632 -19.71 -1.83 -50.79
CA ALA A 632 -19.76 -0.88 -49.67
C ALA A 632 -19.16 -1.48 -48.38
N LEU A 633 -18.77 -2.75 -48.39
CA LEU A 633 -18.24 -3.45 -47.22
C LEU A 633 -16.85 -2.92 -46.82
N VAL A 634 -16.65 -2.84 -45.52
CA VAL A 634 -15.41 -2.37 -44.90
C VAL A 634 -14.83 -3.52 -44.10
N GLU A 635 -13.68 -4.01 -44.54
CA GLU A 635 -13.00 -5.15 -43.92
C GLU A 635 -12.23 -4.80 -42.63
N HIS A 636 -11.94 -3.51 -42.44
CA HIS A 636 -11.17 -2.99 -41.32
C HIS A 636 -12.03 -2.66 -40.11
N GLU A 637 -11.48 -2.86 -38.91
CA GLU A 637 -12.10 -2.36 -37.69
C GLU A 637 -12.04 -0.83 -37.58
N TYR A 638 -12.87 -0.22 -36.72
CA TYR A 638 -12.84 1.24 -36.56
C TYR A 638 -11.48 1.78 -36.08
N LEU A 639 -10.69 0.93 -35.43
CA LEU A 639 -9.33 1.24 -35.00
C LEU A 639 -8.31 1.26 -36.16
N GLU A 640 -8.64 0.59 -37.26
CA GLU A 640 -7.77 0.38 -38.42
C GLU A 640 -8.17 1.25 -39.62
N LEU A 641 -9.29 1.97 -39.49
CA LEU A 641 -9.75 2.98 -40.45
C LEU A 641 -9.05 4.30 -40.18
#